data_AF-A0A972XEX4-F1
#
_entry.id   AF-A0A972XEX4-F1
#
_cell.length_a   1.000
_cell.length_b   1.000
_cell.length_c   1.000
_cell.angle_alpha   90.00
_cell.angle_beta   90.00
_cell.angle_gamma   90.00
#
_symmetry.space_group_name_H-M   'P 1'
#
loop_
_entity.id
_entity.type
_entity.pdbx_description
1 polymer ?
#
loop_
_entity_poly.entity_id
_entity_poly.type
_entity_poly.pdbx_seq_one_letter_code
_entity_poly.pdbx_strand_id
1 'polypeptide(L)'
;MREDSPQWRDVGEPATPVEAEALRAIKAMLPDGGLCWAWSNLSFIDMDGQLHETDLLLLTQHGLALVELKGWSGRISGGQRRWLLGRGEVENPRFRNEAKARKLKGHLESLLGRDRRLALPWIEAIICLHGQGCTVALDEASKKDLYGLDGYGVAGVPLLSTFLGQPARGRGGALDQPQCRAIAALINNAGFEPPPRVRMVGPYAVDQLAPESQGPTWVDVIAENPHLVGLRKRIRLFNVPRGASEEGRAQIWRAAQRELRLTTGLSHPGVIGPSDISKDDQGRPALVFDFDPAARRLDDWLADHDNSLLPERRFEVIRRLGEIMQYAHNRGVTHRALTPHQVYVVDEPGKPLLVTVRDWQTGRVSPDPDQSATVRQPTVLQGTRNFIALADQDTWVYLAPEVHMDEPDGVALDVYSLGALGYLLLTSAPPANSIAELEQRIRGSKGLDPAVEIDGVTEGFRRLVMRATHPDARLERTASASEFLHDLDTAIEDWKSDAEPVVVVDPLEADTMDVLTEDLMVVARLGSGSTGVALLVSNTNPGAPLGSEALSVLKVAHDAAKAPRLQDEYEALQSLDSPRIVRALGPPFDINGRRCIQLEDAGRPTLGARIRDVGRLTLDQLAQYGADLLEAAAHMDSRGVLHRDIKPDNLGVRPDTGDRRPRLVLFDFSLTREPPEHIHAGTQPYLDPFLGGGRRPRYDRAAERFAITVTLYEMATGTRPVWGSGDAHPAAIDDEVTLVDSSFEPAVADSMITFFRKALARDAGRRFGDLAELAQAWAAIFVATERTTYVEESVDDTVVGPVRRVDVTQTTPLSESGLSARAQSAFAQLQVTTVGEALSVPANRVNFVPGVGERTKREMRQALRDWRRALASPAAAGPTPTGQQRPRATSEGFGTGNDADEEGAAPGRGVDALVMSLMPGSSGRNQAQI
;
A
#
# COMPACT_ATOMS: atom_id res chain seq x y z
N MET A 1 22.54 35.34 24.08
CA MET A 1 21.78 36.44 24.71
C MET A 1 21.37 35.97 26.09
N ARG A 2 21.13 36.89 27.04
CA ARG A 2 20.52 36.50 28.32
C ARG A 2 19.07 36.04 28.11
N GLU A 3 18.58 35.21 29.01
CA GLU A 3 17.25 34.58 28.92
C GLU A 3 16.13 35.64 28.90
N ASP A 4 16.31 36.72 29.67
CA ASP A 4 15.45 37.89 29.84
C ASP A 4 15.73 39.03 28.84
N SER A 5 16.61 38.86 27.85
CA SER A 5 17.00 39.97 26.97
C SER A 5 15.81 40.50 26.14
N PRO A 6 15.52 41.81 26.19
CA PRO A 6 14.43 42.42 25.41
C PRO A 6 14.72 42.49 23.90
N GLN A 7 15.90 42.02 23.47
CA GLN A 7 16.26 41.85 22.06
C GLN A 7 15.76 40.53 21.47
N TRP A 8 15.35 39.57 22.29
CA TRP A 8 14.68 38.35 21.86
C TRP A 8 13.19 38.44 22.15
N ARG A 9 12.33 38.24 21.15
CA ARG A 9 10.87 38.30 21.29
C ARG A 9 10.22 37.05 20.71
N ASP A 10 9.76 36.17 21.58
CA ASP A 10 8.86 35.08 21.20
C ASP A 10 7.49 35.67 20.82
N VAL A 11 7.10 35.52 19.55
CA VAL A 11 5.81 36.00 19.02
C VAL A 11 4.72 34.97 19.25
N GLY A 12 5.08 33.69 19.19
CA GLY A 12 4.26 32.55 19.61
C GLY A 12 5.12 31.45 20.26
N GLU A 13 4.50 30.30 20.52
CA GLU A 13 5.20 29.13 21.05
C GLU A 13 5.82 28.29 19.91
N PRO A 14 6.96 27.60 20.14
CA PRO A 14 7.52 26.66 19.18
C PRO A 14 6.56 25.49 18.93
N ALA A 15 6.53 24.97 17.70
CA ALA A 15 5.65 23.86 17.33
C ALA A 15 6.05 22.54 18.01
N THR A 16 7.34 22.33 18.28
CA THR A 16 7.82 21.10 18.94
C THR A 16 8.81 21.34 20.09
N PRO A 17 8.92 20.42 21.06
CA PRO A 17 9.94 20.52 22.11
C PRO A 17 11.39 20.55 21.60
N VAL A 18 11.65 19.89 20.45
CA VAL A 18 12.98 19.82 19.81
C VAL A 18 13.33 21.17 19.17
N GLU A 19 12.37 21.81 18.52
CA GLU A 19 12.51 23.17 18.00
C GLU A 19 12.68 24.19 19.14
N ALA A 20 11.92 24.05 20.23
CA ALA A 20 12.09 24.87 21.43
C ALA A 20 13.50 24.74 22.04
N GLU A 21 14.16 23.61 21.89
CA GLU A 21 15.57 23.40 22.26
C GLU A 21 16.53 24.06 21.27
N ALA A 22 16.30 23.89 19.97
CA ALA A 22 17.09 24.53 18.91
C ALA A 22 17.06 26.07 19.02
N LEU A 23 15.88 26.66 19.23
CA LEU A 23 15.73 28.10 19.46
C LEU A 23 16.46 28.58 20.72
N ARG A 24 16.45 27.80 21.81
CA ARG A 24 17.24 28.10 23.02
C ARG A 24 18.75 28.05 22.75
N ALA A 25 19.22 27.07 21.98
CA ALA A 25 20.62 26.98 21.57
C ALA A 25 21.04 28.20 20.71
N ILE A 26 20.21 28.62 19.74
CA ILE A 26 20.43 29.83 18.96
C ILE A 26 20.44 31.08 19.85
N LYS A 27 19.44 31.23 20.72
CA LYS A 27 19.34 32.35 21.67
C LYS A 27 20.60 32.46 22.54
N ALA A 28 21.19 31.35 22.97
CA ALA A 28 22.42 31.35 23.75
C ALA A 28 23.61 31.96 22.97
N MET A 29 23.75 31.65 21.68
CA MET A 29 24.87 32.12 20.83
C MET A 29 24.84 33.62 20.49
N LEU A 30 23.67 34.27 20.46
CA LEU A 30 23.55 35.66 19.99
C LEU A 30 24.13 36.69 21.00
N PRO A 31 24.73 37.80 20.55
CA PRO A 31 25.21 38.85 21.45
C PRO A 31 24.05 39.68 22.05
N ASP A 32 24.16 40.06 23.32
CA ASP A 32 23.20 40.93 24.02
C ASP A 32 23.77 42.36 24.08
N GLY A 33 23.37 43.24 23.16
CA GLY A 33 24.02 44.55 22.96
C GLY A 33 23.32 45.56 22.04
N GLY A 34 22.12 45.25 21.53
CA GLY A 34 21.29 46.13 20.71
C GLY A 34 21.68 46.21 19.23
N LEU A 35 22.79 45.58 18.83
CA LEU A 35 23.20 45.31 17.44
C LEU A 35 22.63 43.98 16.90
N CYS A 36 22.00 43.18 17.77
CA CYS A 36 21.31 41.96 17.39
C CYS A 36 19.91 41.97 18.00
N TRP A 37 18.91 41.54 17.24
CA TRP A 37 17.52 41.37 17.65
C TRP A 37 16.97 40.11 16.99
N ALA A 38 16.05 39.42 17.64
CA ALA A 38 15.47 38.18 17.13
C ALA A 38 13.99 38.07 17.46
N TRP A 39 13.21 37.54 16.53
CA TRP A 39 11.78 37.24 16.69
C TRP A 39 11.55 35.79 16.32
N SER A 40 11.06 34.99 17.26
CA SER A 40 10.82 33.55 17.11
C SER A 40 9.32 33.26 16.96
N ASN A 41 9.01 32.18 16.23
CA ASN A 41 7.66 31.66 16.03
C ASN A 41 6.67 32.76 15.60
N LEU A 42 6.91 33.39 14.45
CA LEU A 42 6.11 34.50 13.95
C LEU A 42 5.37 34.11 12.67
N SER A 43 4.16 34.62 12.50
CA SER A 43 3.42 34.53 11.24
C SER A 43 3.08 35.91 10.70
N PHE A 44 3.04 36.04 9.37
CA PHE A 44 2.54 37.22 8.68
C PHE A 44 1.67 36.85 7.49
N ILE A 45 0.64 37.65 7.24
CA ILE A 45 -0.13 37.57 6.00
C ILE A 45 0.43 38.64 5.06
N ASP A 46 0.85 38.22 3.87
CA ASP A 46 1.38 39.13 2.85
C ASP A 46 0.28 39.95 2.15
N MET A 47 0.69 40.78 1.18
CA MET A 47 -0.23 41.67 0.44
C MET A 47 -1.27 40.91 -0.40
N ASP A 48 -1.02 39.65 -0.73
CA ASP A 48 -1.91 38.80 -1.54
C ASP A 48 -2.87 37.98 -0.68
N GLY A 49 -2.73 38.06 0.65
CA GLY A 49 -3.53 37.30 1.61
C GLY A 49 -2.98 35.90 1.93
N GLN A 50 -1.76 35.58 1.50
CA GLN A 50 -1.11 34.31 1.86
C GLN A 50 -0.51 34.43 3.27
N LEU A 51 -0.81 33.44 4.12
CA LEU A 51 -0.18 33.28 5.43
C LEU A 51 1.20 32.63 5.26
N HIS A 52 2.23 33.24 5.87
CA HIS A 52 3.60 32.76 5.93
C HIS A 52 4.02 32.62 7.39
N GLU A 53 4.47 31.43 7.78
CA GLU A 53 4.99 31.13 9.12
C GLU A 53 6.52 31.12 9.08
N THR A 54 7.19 31.47 10.18
CA THR A 54 8.65 31.62 10.27
C THR A 54 9.13 31.29 11.67
N ASP A 55 10.08 30.35 11.75
CA ASP A 55 10.64 29.85 13.01
C ASP A 55 11.49 30.93 13.70
N LEU A 56 12.34 31.65 12.95
CA LEU A 56 13.16 32.74 13.48
C LEU A 56 13.50 33.82 12.42
N LEU A 57 13.16 35.08 12.70
CA LEU A 57 13.69 36.26 12.02
C LEU A 57 14.81 36.86 12.87
N LEU A 58 16.00 37.00 12.29
CA LEU A 58 17.18 37.52 12.96
C LEU A 58 17.63 38.83 12.32
N LEU A 59 17.90 39.84 13.13
CA LEU A 59 18.59 41.07 12.77
C LEU A 59 19.97 41.07 13.42
N THR A 60 21.00 41.38 12.63
CA THR A 60 22.38 41.54 13.08
C THR A 60 22.96 42.85 12.54
N GLN A 61 24.16 43.22 13.00
CA GLN A 61 24.96 44.29 12.37
C GLN A 61 25.30 44.02 10.88
N HIS A 62 25.05 42.81 10.37
CA HIS A 62 25.37 42.42 8.99
C HIS A 62 24.17 42.37 8.05
N GLY A 63 22.93 42.36 8.59
CA GLY A 63 21.69 42.34 7.81
C GLY A 63 20.53 41.67 8.54
N LEU A 64 19.46 41.38 7.79
CA LEU A 64 18.35 40.54 8.22
C LEU A 64 18.53 39.12 7.67
N ALA A 65 18.18 38.11 8.47
CA ALA A 65 18.16 36.70 8.07
C ALA A 65 16.83 36.06 8.46
N LEU A 66 16.22 35.35 7.51
CA LEU A 66 15.02 34.54 7.71
C LEU A 66 15.46 33.09 7.87
N VAL A 67 15.47 32.61 9.11
CA VAL A 67 16.00 31.31 9.50
C VAL A 67 14.86 30.31 9.60
N GLU A 68 14.93 29.28 8.76
CA GLU A 68 14.03 28.14 8.78
C GLU A 68 14.74 26.95 9.45
N LEU A 69 14.16 26.41 10.51
CA LEU A 69 14.65 25.25 11.25
C LEU A 69 14.14 23.95 10.61
N LYS A 70 15.01 22.95 10.50
CA LYS A 70 14.63 21.59 10.07
C LYS A 70 15.30 20.52 10.93
N GLY A 71 14.49 19.74 11.64
CA GLY A 71 14.90 18.66 12.54
C GLY A 71 15.27 17.35 11.82
N TRP A 72 15.72 17.41 10.56
CA TRP A 72 16.02 16.24 9.74
C TRP A 72 17.28 15.51 10.24
N SER A 73 17.18 14.19 10.39
CA SER A 73 18.23 13.30 10.90
C SER A 73 18.59 12.22 9.88
N GLY A 74 19.79 11.66 9.99
CA GLY A 74 20.32 10.68 9.02
C GLY A 74 21.01 11.35 7.83
N ARG A 75 21.06 10.66 6.67
CA ARG A 75 21.72 11.17 5.47
C ARG A 75 20.76 12.00 4.61
N ILE A 76 21.22 13.17 4.18
CA ILE A 76 20.56 14.04 3.19
C ILE A 76 21.40 14.01 1.91
N SER A 77 20.81 13.71 0.76
CA SER A 77 21.48 13.73 -0.55
C SER A 77 20.55 14.28 -1.63
N GLY A 78 20.96 14.34 -2.90
CA GLY A 78 20.15 14.90 -3.99
C GLY A 78 20.82 16.11 -4.64
N GLY A 79 20.03 16.91 -5.36
CA GLY A 79 20.52 18.02 -6.19
C GLY A 79 19.83 19.35 -5.90
N GLN A 80 19.91 20.29 -6.84
CA GLN A 80 19.48 21.67 -6.58
C GLN A 80 17.97 21.81 -6.36
N ARG A 81 17.12 21.03 -7.05
CA ARG A 81 15.63 21.13 -6.95
C ARG A 81 15.01 20.24 -5.87
N ARG A 82 15.52 19.02 -5.68
CA ARG A 82 14.98 18.03 -4.75
C ARG A 82 16.07 17.38 -3.90
N TRP A 83 15.77 17.09 -2.63
CA TRP A 83 16.64 16.40 -1.68
C TRP A 83 16.00 15.08 -1.24
N LEU A 84 16.80 14.02 -1.26
CA LEU A 84 16.48 12.70 -0.73
C LEU A 84 16.80 12.66 0.76
N LEU A 85 15.78 12.35 1.56
CA LEU A 85 15.88 12.03 2.99
C LEU A 85 15.64 10.53 3.17
N GLY A 86 16.12 9.93 4.27
CA GLY A 86 15.86 8.52 4.59
C GLY A 86 14.40 8.14 4.86
N ARG A 87 13.45 9.03 4.58
CA ARG A 87 11.98 8.86 4.72
C ARG A 87 11.21 9.24 3.43
N GLY A 88 11.89 9.61 2.36
CA GLY A 88 11.29 10.10 1.11
C GLY A 88 12.01 11.32 0.52
N GLU A 89 11.56 11.77 -0.64
CA GLU A 89 12.09 12.96 -1.32
C GLU A 89 11.32 14.23 -0.91
N VAL A 90 12.01 15.36 -0.83
CA VAL A 90 11.44 16.69 -0.59
C VAL A 90 11.95 17.71 -1.60
N GLU A 91 11.17 18.74 -1.90
CA GLU A 91 11.70 19.92 -2.61
C GLU A 91 12.76 20.63 -1.75
N ASN A 92 13.79 21.20 -2.38
CA ASN A 92 14.79 22.00 -1.69
C ASN A 92 14.12 23.19 -0.95
N PRO A 93 14.14 23.23 0.40
CA PRO A 93 13.38 24.22 1.16
C PRO A 93 13.87 25.67 0.95
N ARG A 94 15.07 25.86 0.38
CA ARG A 94 15.65 27.18 0.13
C ARG A 94 14.77 28.03 -0.79
N PHE A 95 14.18 27.47 -1.86
CA PHE A 95 13.35 28.24 -2.79
C PHE A 95 12.10 28.83 -2.12
N ARG A 96 11.44 28.03 -1.27
CA ARG A 96 10.27 28.46 -0.48
C ARG A 96 10.69 29.55 0.52
N ASN A 97 11.83 29.39 1.20
CA ASN A 97 12.33 30.42 2.14
C ASN A 97 12.80 31.71 1.43
N GLU A 98 13.43 31.63 0.23
CA GLU A 98 13.77 32.78 -0.61
C GLU A 98 12.53 33.54 -1.11
N ALA A 99 11.44 32.84 -1.42
CA ALA A 99 10.15 33.46 -1.74
C ALA A 99 9.55 34.17 -0.50
N LYS A 100 9.55 33.47 0.65
CA LYS A 100 9.08 33.99 1.96
C LYS A 100 9.82 35.27 2.35
N ALA A 101 11.16 35.30 2.23
CA ALA A 101 11.99 36.48 2.51
C ALA A 101 11.69 37.67 1.59
N ARG A 102 11.41 37.43 0.29
CA ARG A 102 10.98 38.50 -0.64
C ARG A 102 9.61 39.06 -0.27
N LYS A 103 8.64 38.21 0.10
CA LYS A 103 7.30 38.64 0.57
C LYS A 103 7.38 39.43 1.87
N LEU A 104 8.16 38.95 2.85
CA LEU A 104 8.41 39.65 4.11
C LEU A 104 9.03 41.04 3.88
N LYS A 105 10.02 41.14 2.98
CA LYS A 105 10.61 42.44 2.62
C LYS A 105 9.57 43.39 2.04
N GLY A 106 8.73 42.93 1.11
CA GLY A 106 7.63 43.73 0.56
C GLY A 106 6.61 44.18 1.62
N HIS A 107 6.27 43.31 2.57
CA HIS A 107 5.42 43.65 3.72
C HIS A 107 6.03 44.77 4.57
N LEU A 108 7.30 44.63 4.96
CA LEU A 108 8.02 45.65 5.75
C LEU A 108 8.21 46.97 4.98
N GLU A 109 8.45 46.92 3.67
CA GLU A 109 8.51 48.11 2.81
C GLU A 109 7.15 48.82 2.70
N SER A 110 6.03 48.08 2.70
CA SER A 110 4.68 48.69 2.66
C SER A 110 4.39 49.55 3.89
N LEU A 111 4.88 49.14 5.07
CA LEU A 111 4.69 49.82 6.35
C LEU A 111 5.50 51.12 6.48
N LEU A 112 6.58 51.29 5.69
CA LEU A 112 7.36 52.53 5.62
C LEU A 112 6.66 53.64 4.81
N GLY A 113 5.64 53.29 4.02
CA GLY A 113 4.85 54.25 3.24
C GLY A 113 5.71 55.10 2.29
N ARG A 114 5.58 56.43 2.38
CA ARG A 114 6.33 57.38 1.52
C ARG A 114 7.64 57.90 2.13
N ASP A 115 7.91 57.69 3.42
CA ASP A 115 9.07 58.29 4.10
C ASP A 115 10.29 57.35 4.11
N ARG A 116 10.96 57.24 2.95
CA ARG A 116 12.07 56.30 2.67
C ARG A 116 13.40 56.66 3.35
N ARG A 117 13.40 57.19 4.57
CA ARG A 117 14.64 57.54 5.32
C ARG A 117 15.33 56.32 5.91
N LEU A 118 14.57 55.25 6.21
CA LEU A 118 15.12 53.98 6.65
C LEU A 118 15.27 53.02 5.46
N ALA A 119 16.50 52.67 5.11
CA ALA A 119 16.78 51.66 4.10
C ALA A 119 16.78 50.27 4.74
N LEU A 120 15.86 49.39 4.31
CA LEU A 120 15.85 48.00 4.76
C LEU A 120 17.00 47.22 4.12
N PRO A 121 17.77 46.42 4.90
CA PRO A 121 18.80 45.56 4.37
C PRO A 121 18.19 44.47 3.46
N TRP A 122 19.06 43.68 2.83
CA TRP A 122 18.60 42.42 2.25
C TRP A 122 18.18 41.45 3.37
N ILE A 123 17.19 40.59 3.08
CA ILE A 123 16.77 39.51 3.98
C ILE A 123 17.33 38.22 3.39
N GLU A 124 18.38 37.67 4.01
CA GLU A 124 18.98 36.39 3.61
C GLU A 124 18.11 35.23 4.08
N ALA A 125 17.65 34.38 3.16
CA ALA A 125 16.91 33.18 3.50
C ALA A 125 17.89 32.04 3.78
N ILE A 126 17.95 31.56 5.02
CA ILE A 126 18.87 30.50 5.44
C ILE A 126 18.12 29.30 6.01
N ILE A 127 18.64 28.10 5.77
CA ILE A 127 18.11 26.85 6.33
C ILE A 127 19.06 26.36 7.41
N CYS A 128 18.56 26.05 8.60
CA CYS A 128 19.35 25.58 9.73
C CYS A 128 18.90 24.17 10.17
N LEU A 129 19.79 23.19 10.01
CA LEU A 129 19.56 21.80 10.38
C LEU A 129 19.86 21.58 11.86
N HIS A 130 18.93 20.96 12.60
CA HIS A 130 19.09 20.65 14.03
C HIS A 130 18.72 19.20 14.40
N GLY A 131 18.61 18.29 13.41
CA GLY A 131 18.50 16.86 13.70
C GLY A 131 19.86 16.27 14.08
N GLN A 132 19.92 15.57 15.22
CA GLN A 132 21.16 14.96 15.71
C GLN A 132 21.68 13.89 14.73
N GLY A 133 23.00 13.87 14.52
CA GLY A 133 23.67 12.90 13.64
C GLY A 133 23.35 13.07 12.15
N CYS A 134 22.86 14.24 11.73
CA CYS A 134 22.58 14.53 10.33
C CYS A 134 23.87 14.62 9.48
N THR A 135 23.89 14.01 8.30
CA THR A 135 25.02 14.04 7.36
C THR A 135 24.57 14.53 5.99
N VAL A 136 25.07 15.70 5.56
CA VAL A 136 24.70 16.33 4.28
C VAL A 136 25.69 15.95 3.18
N ALA A 137 25.19 15.20 2.20
CA ALA A 137 25.88 14.72 1.02
C ALA A 137 25.25 15.32 -0.26
N LEU A 138 25.17 16.65 -0.30
CA LEU A 138 24.71 17.46 -1.43
C LEU A 138 25.89 18.05 -2.23
N ASP A 139 25.62 18.56 -3.43
CA ASP A 139 26.58 19.40 -4.16
C ASP A 139 26.72 20.82 -3.54
N GLU A 140 27.78 21.54 -3.89
CA GLU A 140 28.08 22.86 -3.29
C GLU A 140 27.03 23.94 -3.64
N ALA A 141 26.37 23.85 -4.79
CA ALA A 141 25.32 24.80 -5.17
C ALA A 141 24.00 24.57 -4.39
N SER A 142 23.78 23.32 -3.98
CA SER A 142 22.66 22.86 -3.16
C SER A 142 22.89 23.14 -1.67
N LYS A 143 24.15 23.14 -1.21
CA LYS A 143 24.54 23.57 0.16
C LYS A 143 24.52 25.09 0.38
N LYS A 144 24.35 25.92 -0.67
CA LYS A 144 24.31 27.38 -0.52
C LYS A 144 23.22 27.78 0.47
N ASP A 145 23.61 28.59 1.46
CA ASP A 145 22.79 29.14 2.55
C ASP A 145 22.12 28.07 3.46
N LEU A 146 22.72 26.87 3.49
CA LEU A 146 22.40 25.77 4.41
C LEU A 146 23.46 25.67 5.52
N TYR A 147 23.03 25.65 6.77
CA TYR A 147 23.89 25.59 7.95
C TYR A 147 23.46 24.47 8.91
N GLY A 148 24.41 23.90 9.65
CA GLY A 148 24.15 23.02 10.78
C GLY A 148 24.13 23.79 12.10
N LEU A 149 23.23 23.44 13.02
CA LEU A 149 23.18 24.06 14.34
C LEU A 149 24.36 23.58 15.21
N ASP A 150 25.09 24.54 15.78
CA ASP A 150 26.22 24.30 16.66
C ASP A 150 25.88 23.34 17.82
N GLY A 151 26.69 22.30 18.00
CA GLY A 151 26.49 21.28 19.03
C GLY A 151 25.61 20.09 18.63
N TYR A 152 24.86 20.15 17.51
CA TYR A 152 23.94 19.08 17.10
C TYR A 152 24.58 17.96 16.24
N GLY A 153 25.89 18.03 15.99
CA GLY A 153 26.60 16.98 15.25
C GLY A 153 26.21 16.86 13.77
N VAL A 154 25.79 17.98 13.15
CA VAL A 154 25.49 18.04 11.72
C VAL A 154 26.79 18.09 10.91
N ALA A 155 26.99 17.12 10.01
CA ALA A 155 28.17 17.02 9.17
C ALA A 155 27.88 17.41 7.70
N GLY A 156 28.91 17.91 6.99
CA GLY A 156 28.85 18.20 5.55
C GLY A 156 28.42 19.61 5.15
N VAL A 157 28.10 20.47 6.11
CA VAL A 157 27.72 21.89 5.95
C VAL A 157 28.39 22.76 7.02
N PRO A 158 28.59 24.07 6.78
CA PRO A 158 29.11 25.00 7.80
C PRO A 158 28.15 25.14 9.00
N LEU A 159 28.68 25.50 10.17
CA LEU A 159 27.88 25.76 11.36
C LEU A 159 27.19 27.13 11.32
N LEU A 160 26.06 27.30 12.01
CA LEU A 160 25.32 28.57 12.08
C LEU A 160 26.17 29.70 12.70
N SER A 161 27.02 29.41 13.67
CA SER A 161 28.03 30.36 14.18
C SER A 161 28.91 30.96 13.07
N THR A 162 29.21 30.19 12.02
CA THR A 162 29.95 30.67 10.83
C THR A 162 29.18 31.77 10.11
N PHE A 163 27.85 31.63 9.97
CA PHE A 163 26.98 32.65 9.39
C PHE A 163 26.98 33.94 10.22
N LEU A 164 26.80 33.80 11.54
CA LEU A 164 26.76 34.92 12.48
C LEU A 164 28.06 35.76 12.49
N GLY A 165 29.19 35.16 12.09
CA GLY A 165 30.49 35.83 11.95
C GLY A 165 30.81 36.40 10.56
N GLN A 166 29.94 36.28 9.55
CA GLN A 166 30.22 36.78 8.20
C GLN A 166 30.10 38.31 8.10
N PRO A 167 30.98 39.00 7.33
CA PRO A 167 30.85 40.43 7.09
C PRO A 167 29.59 40.77 6.27
N ALA A 168 29.10 42.00 6.43
CA ALA A 168 27.86 42.47 5.82
C ALA A 168 27.84 42.34 4.29
N ARG A 169 26.84 41.61 3.76
CA ARG A 169 26.66 41.39 2.33
C ARG A 169 25.72 42.44 1.72
N GLY A 170 26.27 43.41 0.99
CA GLY A 170 25.50 44.39 0.22
C GLY A 170 26.13 45.77 0.13
N ARG A 171 25.52 46.68 -0.64
CA ARG A 171 26.00 48.06 -0.87
C ARG A 171 25.85 49.02 0.34
N GLY A 172 25.51 48.52 1.53
CA GLY A 172 25.15 49.34 2.69
C GLY A 172 26.17 49.39 3.84
N GLY A 173 27.16 48.50 3.87
CA GLY A 173 28.05 48.34 5.03
C GLY A 173 27.38 47.65 6.23
N ALA A 174 28.04 47.66 7.38
CA ALA A 174 27.47 47.14 8.63
C ALA A 174 26.49 48.14 9.26
N LEU A 175 25.39 47.64 9.82
CA LEU A 175 24.36 48.43 10.49
C LEU A 175 24.84 48.91 11.86
N ASP A 176 24.59 50.19 12.17
CA ASP A 176 24.84 50.76 13.49
C ASP A 176 23.69 50.51 14.49
N GLN A 177 23.93 50.79 15.77
CA GLN A 177 22.95 50.55 16.83
C GLN A 177 21.66 51.37 16.65
N PRO A 178 21.69 52.66 16.25
CA PRO A 178 20.49 53.40 15.82
C PRO A 178 19.69 52.72 14.70
N GLN A 179 20.35 52.27 13.62
CA GLN A 179 19.71 51.58 12.49
C GLN A 179 19.06 50.26 12.93
N CYS A 180 19.78 49.43 13.70
CA CYS A 180 19.23 48.19 14.25
C CYS A 180 17.98 48.46 15.09
N ARG A 181 17.99 49.48 15.96
CA ARG A 181 16.81 49.87 16.77
C ARG A 181 15.64 50.36 15.92
N ALA A 182 15.89 51.13 14.85
CA ALA A 182 14.86 51.61 13.95
C ALA A 182 14.18 50.47 13.18
N ILE A 183 14.96 49.52 12.67
CA ILE A 183 14.46 48.31 11.99
C ILE A 183 13.69 47.44 12.99
N ALA A 184 14.22 47.23 14.21
CA ALA A 184 13.52 46.48 15.25
C ALA A 184 12.18 47.13 15.65
N ALA A 185 12.10 48.46 15.71
CA ALA A 185 10.84 49.18 15.96
C ALA A 185 9.82 48.97 14.82
N LEU A 186 10.25 48.97 13.56
CA LEU A 186 9.38 48.67 12.41
C LEU A 186 8.84 47.23 12.51
N ILE A 187 9.71 46.25 12.73
CA ILE A 187 9.36 44.82 12.85
C ILE A 187 8.39 44.61 14.02
N ASN A 188 8.64 45.23 15.18
CA ASN A 188 7.75 45.15 16.35
C ASN A 188 6.35 45.74 16.10
N ASN A 189 6.21 46.66 15.14
CA ASN A 189 4.95 47.29 14.75
C ASN A 189 4.30 46.66 13.50
N ALA A 190 4.91 45.62 12.91
CA ALA A 190 4.48 45.06 11.62
C ALA A 190 3.26 44.12 11.69
N GLY A 191 2.65 43.96 12.87
CA GLY A 191 1.46 43.12 13.06
C GLY A 191 1.72 41.63 12.83
N PHE A 192 2.85 41.13 13.33
CA PHE A 192 3.11 39.70 13.41
C PHE A 192 2.21 39.04 14.45
N GLU A 193 1.62 37.92 14.09
CA GLU A 193 0.70 37.14 14.90
C GLU A 193 1.36 35.80 15.27
N PRO A 194 1.08 35.20 16.44
CA PRO A 194 1.55 33.86 16.76
C PRO A 194 1.03 32.85 15.71
N PRO A 195 1.85 31.88 15.25
CA PRO A 195 1.38 30.82 14.36
C PRO A 195 0.22 30.05 15.02
N PRO A 196 -0.81 29.65 14.27
CA PRO A 196 -1.94 28.90 14.80
C PRO A 196 -1.47 27.51 15.27
N ARG A 197 -1.61 27.23 16.58
CA ARG A 197 -1.16 25.96 17.21
C ARG A 197 -1.63 24.70 16.46
N VAL A 198 -2.88 24.71 15.98
CA VAL A 198 -3.42 23.75 14.99
C VAL A 198 -4.46 24.50 14.17
N ARG A 199 -4.31 24.57 12.85
CA ARG A 199 -5.33 25.16 11.96
C ARG A 199 -6.41 24.12 11.67
N MET A 200 -7.62 24.36 12.19
CA MET A 200 -8.75 23.46 12.00
C MET A 200 -9.58 23.85 10.77
N VAL A 201 -10.00 22.86 10.00
CA VAL A 201 -10.92 22.99 8.87
C VAL A 201 -12.03 21.96 9.04
N GLY A 202 -13.17 22.39 9.60
CA GLY A 202 -14.17 21.47 10.12
C GLY A 202 -13.55 20.49 11.14
N PRO A 203 -13.65 19.17 10.96
CA PRO A 203 -13.09 18.17 11.87
C PRO A 203 -11.61 17.84 11.61
N TYR A 204 -10.98 18.44 10.59
CA TYR A 204 -9.62 18.10 10.17
C TYR A 204 -8.60 19.10 10.72
N ALA A 205 -7.55 18.57 11.34
CA ALA A 205 -6.35 19.33 11.70
C ALA A 205 -5.43 19.39 10.48
N VAL A 206 -5.18 20.59 9.97
CA VAL A 206 -4.13 20.82 8.97
C VAL A 206 -2.79 20.59 9.64
N ASP A 207 -2.02 19.65 9.11
CA ASP A 207 -0.65 19.40 9.55
C ASP A 207 0.25 20.58 9.15
N GLN A 208 1.24 20.92 9.97
CA GLN A 208 2.17 22.03 9.71
C GLN A 208 3.24 21.69 8.66
N LEU A 209 3.10 20.55 7.99
CA LEU A 209 3.92 20.16 6.86
C LEU A 209 3.71 21.10 5.67
N ALA A 210 4.77 21.22 4.85
CA ALA A 210 4.81 22.10 3.70
C ALA A 210 3.65 21.81 2.72
N PRO A 211 3.11 22.83 2.01
CA PRO A 211 1.97 22.62 1.13
C PRO A 211 2.25 21.61 0.02
N GLU A 212 1.23 20.80 -0.25
CA GLU A 212 1.17 19.73 -1.26
C GLU A 212 1.24 20.33 -2.67
N SER A 213 0.46 21.39 -2.89
CA SER A 213 0.54 22.25 -4.07
C SER A 213 0.04 23.66 -3.73
N GLN A 214 0.32 24.64 -4.58
CA GLN A 214 -0.12 26.02 -4.38
C GLN A 214 -0.46 26.68 -5.72
N GLY A 215 -1.58 27.40 -5.78
CA GLY A 215 -1.91 28.34 -6.86
C GLY A 215 -1.80 29.81 -6.42
N PRO A 216 -2.06 30.78 -7.31
CA PRO A 216 -1.97 32.21 -6.97
C PRO A 216 -2.94 32.64 -5.87
N THR A 217 -4.09 31.96 -5.76
CA THR A 217 -5.22 32.32 -4.88
C THR A 217 -5.59 31.22 -3.90
N TRP A 218 -4.84 30.11 -3.84
CA TRP A 218 -5.16 28.97 -2.99
C TRP A 218 -3.91 28.13 -2.67
N VAL A 219 -4.00 27.32 -1.61
CA VAL A 219 -2.96 26.37 -1.20
C VAL A 219 -3.57 25.03 -0.81
N ASP A 220 -3.04 23.93 -1.32
CA ASP A 220 -3.42 22.58 -0.91
C ASP A 220 -2.50 22.10 0.22
N VAL A 221 -3.09 21.53 1.25
CA VAL A 221 -2.40 20.94 2.41
C VAL A 221 -2.98 19.56 2.71
N ILE A 222 -2.20 18.68 3.34
CA ILE A 222 -2.73 17.42 3.86
C ILE A 222 -3.12 17.62 5.33
N ALA A 223 -4.32 17.17 5.68
CA ALA A 223 -4.90 17.27 7.00
C ALA A 223 -5.34 15.90 7.50
N GLU A 224 -5.26 15.65 8.81
CA GLU A 224 -5.74 14.42 9.45
C GLU A 224 -6.92 14.72 10.37
N ASN A 225 -7.85 13.78 10.52
CA ASN A 225 -8.90 13.88 11.53
C ASN A 225 -8.36 13.39 12.89
N PRO A 226 -8.21 14.26 13.93
CA PRO A 226 -7.61 13.87 15.21
C PRO A 226 -8.38 12.79 15.97
N HIS A 227 -9.64 12.54 15.61
CA HIS A 227 -10.51 11.55 16.23
C HIS A 227 -10.60 10.24 15.44
N LEU A 228 -10.06 10.19 14.22
CA LEU A 228 -10.10 9.02 13.32
C LEU A 228 -8.70 8.78 12.73
N VAL A 229 -7.87 8.06 13.50
CA VAL A 229 -6.46 7.76 13.17
C VAL A 229 -6.34 7.18 11.75
N GLY A 230 -5.48 7.78 10.93
CA GLY A 230 -5.25 7.40 9.54
C GLY A 230 -6.21 8.01 8.52
N LEU A 231 -7.28 8.71 8.94
CA LEU A 231 -8.16 9.42 8.01
C LEU A 231 -7.54 10.77 7.61
N ARG A 232 -6.74 10.73 6.54
CA ARG A 232 -6.15 11.92 5.90
C ARG A 232 -7.03 12.43 4.75
N LYS A 233 -7.01 13.74 4.52
CA LYS A 233 -7.69 14.45 3.42
C LYS A 233 -6.75 15.50 2.83
N ARG A 234 -6.91 15.82 1.56
CA ARG A 234 -6.30 17.02 0.94
C ARG A 234 -7.29 18.17 1.12
N ILE A 235 -6.83 19.31 1.61
CA ILE A 235 -7.66 20.50 1.81
C ILE A 235 -7.11 21.65 1.00
N ARG A 236 -7.92 22.18 0.08
CA ARG A 236 -7.62 23.43 -0.64
C ARG A 236 -8.13 24.61 0.14
N LEU A 237 -7.23 25.51 0.52
CA LEU A 237 -7.51 26.70 1.32
C LEU A 237 -7.41 27.93 0.43
N PHE A 238 -8.46 28.73 0.35
CA PHE A 238 -8.47 29.92 -0.50
C PHE A 238 -7.89 31.13 0.24
N ASN A 239 -6.98 31.85 -0.43
CA ASN A 239 -6.38 33.08 0.06
C ASN A 239 -7.46 34.18 0.09
N VAL A 240 -7.53 34.93 1.18
CA VAL A 240 -8.43 36.07 1.35
C VAL A 240 -7.59 37.31 1.65
N PRO A 241 -7.45 38.26 0.71
CA PRO A 241 -6.62 39.45 0.90
C PRO A 241 -6.96 40.25 2.16
N ARG A 242 -5.94 40.76 2.86
CA ARG A 242 -6.14 41.64 4.02
C ARG A 242 -6.93 42.88 3.58
N GLY A 243 -8.05 43.14 4.27
CA GLY A 243 -8.96 44.24 3.93
C GLY A 243 -9.98 43.96 2.82
N ALA A 244 -10.10 42.72 2.32
CA ALA A 244 -11.10 42.36 1.30
C ALA A 244 -12.53 42.78 1.71
N SER A 245 -13.27 43.36 0.75
CA SER A 245 -14.68 43.72 0.93
C SER A 245 -15.56 42.48 1.12
N GLU A 246 -16.77 42.68 1.66
CA GLU A 246 -17.76 41.60 1.78
C GLU A 246 -18.08 40.95 0.44
N GLU A 247 -18.21 41.74 -0.63
CA GLU A 247 -18.42 41.25 -1.99
C GLU A 247 -17.21 40.46 -2.53
N GLY A 248 -15.97 40.89 -2.23
CA GLY A 248 -14.75 40.16 -2.56
C GLY A 248 -14.68 38.80 -1.85
N ARG A 249 -14.99 38.75 -0.56
CA ARG A 249 -15.10 37.48 0.19
C ARG A 249 -16.19 36.58 -0.39
N ALA A 250 -17.34 37.14 -0.76
CA ALA A 250 -18.43 36.41 -1.41
C ALA A 250 -18.05 35.91 -2.82
N GLN A 251 -17.14 36.59 -3.52
CA GLN A 251 -16.61 36.13 -4.81
C GLN A 251 -15.68 34.92 -4.65
N ILE A 252 -14.78 34.94 -3.67
CA ILE A 252 -13.89 33.81 -3.36
C ILE A 252 -14.71 32.58 -2.92
N TRP A 253 -15.73 32.78 -2.07
CA TRP A 253 -16.66 31.71 -1.68
C TRP A 253 -17.43 31.12 -2.89
N ARG A 254 -17.91 31.97 -3.81
CA ARG A 254 -18.55 31.52 -5.07
C ARG A 254 -17.60 30.73 -5.97
N ALA A 255 -16.32 31.09 -6.01
CA ALA A 255 -15.30 30.34 -6.76
C ALA A 255 -15.08 28.94 -6.18
N ALA A 256 -14.92 28.83 -4.85
CA ALA A 256 -14.81 27.53 -4.16
C ALA A 256 -16.06 26.65 -4.38
N GLN A 257 -17.27 27.23 -4.25
CA GLN A 257 -18.53 26.51 -4.51
C GLN A 257 -18.66 26.02 -5.97
N ARG A 258 -18.00 26.67 -6.94
CA ARG A 258 -18.09 26.27 -8.34
C ARG A 258 -17.34 24.98 -8.61
N GLU A 259 -16.12 24.79 -8.10
CA GLU A 259 -15.36 23.55 -8.28
C GLU A 259 -16.14 22.34 -7.73
N LEU A 260 -16.69 22.45 -6.51
CA LEU A 260 -17.58 21.43 -5.94
C LEU A 260 -18.77 21.14 -6.84
N ARG A 261 -19.51 22.16 -7.30
CA ARG A 261 -20.69 21.98 -8.16
C ARG A 261 -20.37 21.39 -9.54
N LEU A 262 -19.18 21.62 -10.08
CA LEU A 262 -18.75 21.06 -11.37
C LEU A 262 -18.56 19.55 -11.30
N THR A 263 -18.10 19.03 -10.16
CA THR A 263 -17.88 17.60 -9.94
C THR A 263 -19.03 16.90 -9.22
N THR A 264 -19.94 17.62 -8.56
CA THR A 264 -21.14 17.05 -7.93
C THR A 264 -21.97 16.29 -8.97
N GLY A 265 -22.09 14.97 -8.80
CA GLY A 265 -22.84 14.09 -9.71
C GLY A 265 -21.97 13.39 -10.77
N LEU A 266 -20.67 13.70 -10.84
CA LEU A 266 -19.70 12.85 -11.53
C LEU A 266 -19.35 11.67 -10.62
N SER A 267 -19.61 10.45 -11.09
CA SER A 267 -19.30 9.19 -10.41
C SER A 267 -18.45 8.33 -11.35
N HIS A 268 -17.15 8.56 -11.30
CA HIS A 268 -16.13 7.85 -12.08
C HIS A 268 -14.85 7.74 -11.25
N PRO A 269 -14.20 6.56 -11.15
CA PRO A 269 -13.04 6.38 -10.26
C PRO A 269 -11.86 7.30 -10.59
N GLY A 270 -11.71 7.68 -11.85
CA GLY A 270 -10.67 8.62 -12.30
C GLY A 270 -11.04 10.11 -12.20
N VAL A 271 -12.21 10.50 -11.68
CA VAL A 271 -12.60 11.92 -11.51
C VAL A 271 -12.57 12.29 -10.03
N ILE A 272 -11.59 13.11 -9.64
CA ILE A 272 -11.42 13.54 -8.25
C ILE A 272 -11.88 14.99 -8.10
N GLY A 273 -13.10 15.14 -7.57
CA GLY A 273 -13.65 16.40 -7.08
C GLY A 273 -13.54 16.54 -5.56
N PRO A 274 -13.82 17.72 -4.99
CA PRO A 274 -13.95 17.87 -3.56
C PRO A 274 -15.21 17.15 -3.06
N SER A 275 -15.09 16.46 -1.91
CA SER A 275 -16.19 15.79 -1.22
C SER A 275 -17.05 16.75 -0.39
N ASP A 276 -16.48 17.88 0.06
CA ASP A 276 -17.15 18.86 0.92
C ASP A 276 -16.57 20.28 0.76
N ILE A 277 -17.31 21.29 1.22
CA ILE A 277 -16.87 22.68 1.35
C ILE A 277 -17.06 23.18 2.78
N SER A 278 -15.99 23.67 3.38
CA SER A 278 -15.96 24.13 4.77
C SER A 278 -15.36 25.54 4.89
N LYS A 279 -15.11 25.95 6.14
CA LYS A 279 -14.30 27.13 6.46
C LYS A 279 -13.23 26.73 7.46
N ASP A 280 -12.11 27.45 7.44
CA ASP A 280 -11.14 27.39 8.54
C ASP A 280 -11.56 28.27 9.72
N ASP A 281 -10.76 28.19 10.79
CA ASP A 281 -10.82 29.04 11.98
C ASP A 281 -10.88 30.56 11.71
N GLN A 282 -10.26 31.02 10.61
CA GLN A 282 -10.28 32.41 10.16
C GLN A 282 -11.46 32.74 9.21
N GLY A 283 -12.36 31.79 8.99
CA GLY A 283 -13.54 31.94 8.13
C GLY A 283 -13.24 31.92 6.63
N ARG A 284 -12.02 31.56 6.21
CA ARG A 284 -11.62 31.44 4.81
C ARG A 284 -12.27 30.20 4.18
N PRO A 285 -12.69 30.25 2.89
CA PRO A 285 -13.25 29.08 2.23
C PRO A 285 -12.24 27.94 2.12
N ALA A 286 -12.70 26.71 2.30
CA ALA A 286 -11.89 25.51 2.17
C ALA A 286 -12.65 24.41 1.41
N LEU A 287 -12.00 23.72 0.48
CA LEU A 287 -12.53 22.51 -0.17
C LEU A 287 -11.81 21.28 0.37
N VAL A 288 -12.56 20.23 0.71
CA VAL A 288 -12.04 18.96 1.22
C VAL A 288 -12.08 17.93 0.11
N PHE A 289 -10.98 17.24 -0.12
CA PHE A 289 -10.82 16.18 -1.11
C PHE A 289 -10.34 14.89 -0.43
N ASP A 290 -10.70 13.75 -1.01
CA ASP A 290 -10.06 12.48 -0.68
C ASP A 290 -8.55 12.53 -1.00
N PHE A 291 -7.76 11.86 -0.17
CA PHE A 291 -6.31 11.78 -0.32
C PHE A 291 -5.89 10.31 -0.27
N ASP A 292 -5.18 9.89 -1.32
CA ASP A 292 -4.55 8.59 -1.41
C ASP A 292 -3.03 8.77 -1.36
N PRO A 293 -2.35 8.25 -0.32
CA PRO A 293 -0.90 8.35 -0.18
C PRO A 293 -0.10 7.50 -1.20
N ALA A 294 -0.74 6.57 -1.92
CA ALA A 294 -0.11 5.79 -2.98
C ALA A 294 -0.12 6.52 -4.34
N ALA A 295 -0.91 7.57 -4.49
CA ALA A 295 -1.08 8.28 -5.76
C ALA A 295 0.09 9.23 -6.06
N ARG A 296 0.84 8.94 -7.12
CA ARG A 296 1.98 9.74 -7.60
C ARG A 296 1.55 10.64 -8.76
N ARG A 297 2.06 11.87 -8.81
CA ARG A 297 1.82 12.80 -9.95
C ARG A 297 2.48 12.24 -11.21
N LEU A 298 1.89 12.47 -12.39
CA LEU A 298 2.29 11.77 -13.62
C LEU A 298 3.77 11.98 -14.02
N ASP A 299 4.27 13.19 -13.86
CA ASP A 299 5.66 13.56 -14.11
C ASP A 299 6.63 12.90 -13.11
N ASP A 300 6.31 12.92 -11.81
CA ASP A 300 7.06 12.21 -10.78
C ASP A 300 7.02 10.68 -10.99
N TRP A 301 5.89 10.12 -11.47
CA TRP A 301 5.75 8.69 -11.78
C TRP A 301 6.58 8.29 -13.01
N LEU A 302 6.60 9.10 -14.08
CA LEU A 302 7.45 8.87 -15.24
C LEU A 302 8.94 8.96 -14.88
N ALA A 303 9.32 9.93 -14.04
CA ALA A 303 10.71 10.10 -13.59
C ALA A 303 11.23 8.91 -12.75
N ASP A 304 10.38 8.31 -11.91
CA ASP A 304 10.72 7.14 -11.09
C ASP A 304 10.97 5.87 -11.92
N HIS A 305 10.37 5.74 -13.11
CA HIS A 305 10.40 4.52 -13.92
C HIS A 305 11.32 4.58 -15.14
N ASP A 306 11.73 5.78 -15.59
CA ASP A 306 12.68 6.00 -16.70
C ASP A 306 12.27 5.19 -17.96
N ASN A 307 13.24 4.80 -18.80
CA ASN A 307 13.07 3.90 -19.93
C ASN A 307 12.78 2.42 -19.56
N SER A 308 12.60 2.08 -18.27
CA SER A 308 12.19 0.72 -17.86
C SER A 308 10.68 0.46 -17.94
N LEU A 309 9.90 1.52 -18.17
CA LEU A 309 8.45 1.51 -18.22
C LEU A 309 7.94 0.92 -19.56
N LEU A 310 7.38 -0.30 -19.49
CA LEU A 310 6.81 -1.04 -20.64
C LEU A 310 5.86 -0.17 -21.50
N PRO A 311 5.93 -0.23 -22.84
CA PRO A 311 5.10 0.58 -23.75
C PRO A 311 3.60 0.49 -23.44
N GLU A 312 3.12 -0.69 -23.11
CA GLU A 312 1.72 -0.98 -22.85
C GLU A 312 1.20 -0.24 -21.63
N ARG A 313 2.00 -0.09 -20.58
CA ARG A 313 1.66 0.71 -19.39
C ARG A 313 1.53 2.20 -19.74
N ARG A 314 2.33 2.71 -20.67
CA ARG A 314 2.19 4.08 -21.21
C ARG A 314 0.85 4.21 -21.95
N PHE A 315 0.50 3.23 -22.79
CA PHE A 315 -0.78 3.18 -23.50
C PHE A 315 -1.99 3.05 -22.55
N GLU A 316 -1.84 2.32 -21.44
CA GLU A 316 -2.87 2.21 -20.39
C GLU A 316 -3.17 3.60 -19.79
N VAL A 317 -2.15 4.40 -19.47
CA VAL A 317 -2.37 5.78 -18.97
C VAL A 317 -3.06 6.66 -20.02
N ILE A 318 -2.63 6.62 -21.29
CA ILE A 318 -3.28 7.38 -22.37
C ILE A 318 -4.76 7.00 -22.49
N ARG A 319 -5.08 5.70 -22.46
CA ARG A 319 -6.45 5.18 -22.51
C ARG A 319 -7.28 5.67 -21.34
N ARG A 320 -6.80 5.53 -20.09
CA ARG A 320 -7.54 5.99 -18.90
C ARG A 320 -7.83 7.48 -18.95
N LEU A 321 -6.89 8.30 -19.42
CA LEU A 321 -7.12 9.74 -19.60
C LEU A 321 -8.23 10.01 -20.63
N GLY A 322 -8.22 9.30 -21.76
CA GLY A 322 -9.29 9.35 -22.76
C GLY A 322 -10.66 8.96 -22.19
N GLU A 323 -10.74 7.86 -21.43
CA GLU A 323 -11.95 7.38 -20.76
C GLU A 323 -12.50 8.43 -19.75
N ILE A 324 -11.63 9.03 -18.94
CA ILE A 324 -12.02 10.05 -17.95
C ILE A 324 -12.55 11.31 -18.65
N MET A 325 -11.92 11.76 -19.74
CA MET A 325 -12.40 12.91 -20.51
C MET A 325 -13.71 12.59 -21.23
N GLN A 326 -13.83 11.43 -21.88
CA GLN A 326 -15.07 10.99 -22.53
C GLN A 326 -16.23 10.93 -21.52
N TYR A 327 -16.01 10.40 -20.31
CA TYR A 327 -17.00 10.36 -19.24
C TYR A 327 -17.51 11.75 -18.84
N ALA A 328 -16.59 12.73 -18.72
CA ALA A 328 -16.89 14.10 -18.35
C ALA A 328 -17.61 14.85 -19.49
N HIS A 329 -17.12 14.72 -20.73
CA HIS A 329 -17.71 15.32 -21.93
C HIS A 329 -19.15 14.84 -22.16
N ASN A 330 -19.41 13.55 -21.95
CA ASN A 330 -20.76 12.96 -22.01
C ASN A 330 -21.73 13.49 -20.93
N ARG A 331 -21.23 14.23 -19.93
CA ARG A 331 -22.01 14.95 -18.91
C ARG A 331 -21.93 16.47 -19.08
N GLY A 332 -21.44 16.93 -20.22
CA GLY A 332 -21.26 18.35 -20.55
C GLY A 332 -20.14 19.04 -19.77
N VAL A 333 -19.31 18.31 -19.02
CA VAL A 333 -18.20 18.88 -18.23
C VAL A 333 -16.90 18.78 -19.01
N THR A 334 -16.22 19.90 -19.18
CA THR A 334 -14.87 19.99 -19.80
C THR A 334 -13.84 20.42 -18.76
N HIS A 335 -12.59 19.95 -18.85
CA HIS A 335 -11.53 20.26 -17.89
C HIS A 335 -10.82 21.59 -18.22
N ARG A 336 -10.53 21.82 -19.51
CA ARG A 336 -9.98 23.04 -20.15
C ARG A 336 -8.53 23.41 -19.82
N ALA A 337 -7.89 22.72 -18.88
CA ALA A 337 -6.48 22.94 -18.51
C ALA A 337 -5.81 21.65 -18.03
N LEU A 338 -5.93 20.56 -18.79
CA LEU A 338 -5.37 19.26 -18.41
C LEU A 338 -3.86 19.24 -18.67
N THR A 339 -3.05 19.06 -17.63
CA THR A 339 -1.57 18.96 -17.72
C THR A 339 -1.07 17.82 -16.83
N PRO A 340 0.22 17.44 -16.88
CA PRO A 340 0.77 16.38 -16.01
C PRO A 340 0.53 16.64 -14.51
N HIS A 341 0.45 17.92 -14.09
CA HIS A 341 0.23 18.28 -12.68
C HIS A 341 -1.17 17.89 -12.15
N GLN A 342 -2.17 17.70 -13.03
CA GLN A 342 -3.52 17.27 -12.66
C GLN A 342 -3.72 15.75 -12.73
N VAL A 343 -2.77 15.02 -13.30
CA VAL A 343 -2.86 13.56 -13.48
C VAL A 343 -2.06 12.85 -12.39
N TYR A 344 -2.69 11.89 -11.73
CA TYR A 344 -2.05 11.05 -10.71
C TYR A 344 -2.30 9.57 -11.00
N VAL A 345 -1.26 8.75 -10.82
CA VAL A 345 -1.23 7.31 -11.07
C VAL A 345 -0.99 6.58 -9.74
N VAL A 346 -1.78 5.55 -9.46
CA VAL A 346 -1.46 4.51 -8.48
C VAL A 346 -1.09 3.26 -9.26
N ASP A 347 0.16 2.81 -9.09
CA ASP A 347 0.69 1.60 -9.70
C ASP A 347 0.98 0.57 -8.59
N GLU A 348 0.13 -0.46 -8.50
CA GLU A 348 0.27 -1.53 -7.54
C GLU A 348 0.55 -2.86 -8.25
N PRO A 349 1.60 -3.62 -7.87
CA PRO A 349 1.91 -4.90 -8.48
C PRO A 349 0.73 -5.87 -8.50
N GLY A 350 0.41 -6.40 -9.68
CA GLY A 350 -0.71 -7.33 -9.87
C GLY A 350 -2.10 -6.67 -9.90
N LYS A 351 -2.18 -5.34 -10.08
CA LYS A 351 -3.43 -4.60 -10.32
C LYS A 351 -3.36 -3.74 -11.60
N PRO A 352 -4.52 -3.39 -12.20
CA PRO A 352 -4.59 -2.35 -13.23
C PRO A 352 -4.19 -0.98 -12.67
N LEU A 353 -3.68 -0.08 -13.52
CA LEU A 353 -3.36 1.28 -13.12
C LEU A 353 -4.64 2.05 -12.76
N LEU A 354 -4.66 2.66 -11.57
CA LEU A 354 -5.67 3.66 -11.23
C LEU A 354 -5.12 5.04 -11.60
N VAL A 355 -5.61 5.59 -12.71
CA VAL A 355 -5.33 6.97 -13.14
C VAL A 355 -6.46 7.88 -12.68
N THR A 356 -6.10 9.04 -12.12
CA THR A 356 -7.04 10.02 -11.59
C THR A 356 -6.71 11.43 -12.09
N VAL A 357 -7.74 12.20 -12.42
CA VAL A 357 -7.67 13.61 -12.84
C VAL A 357 -8.28 14.50 -11.76
N ARG A 358 -7.48 15.47 -11.30
CA ARG A 358 -7.80 16.39 -10.20
C ARG A 358 -8.00 17.82 -10.72
N ASP A 359 -8.50 18.70 -9.85
CA ASP A 359 -8.44 20.17 -9.98
C ASP A 359 -9.28 20.79 -11.12
N TRP A 360 -10.53 20.35 -11.21
CA TRP A 360 -11.55 20.74 -12.21
C TRP A 360 -12.01 22.22 -12.15
N GLN A 361 -11.31 23.09 -11.42
CA GLN A 361 -11.63 24.52 -11.20
C GLN A 361 -11.72 25.37 -12.48
N THR A 362 -11.04 24.99 -13.55
CA THR A 362 -11.11 25.63 -14.88
C THR A 362 -12.34 25.23 -15.68
N GLY A 363 -13.04 24.16 -15.27
CA GLY A 363 -14.07 23.51 -16.06
C GLY A 363 -15.36 24.30 -16.26
N ARG A 364 -16.10 23.92 -17.30
CA ARG A 364 -17.37 24.55 -17.72
C ARG A 364 -18.39 23.45 -18.02
N VAL A 365 -19.66 23.70 -17.64
CA VAL A 365 -20.81 22.92 -18.08
C VAL A 365 -21.33 23.50 -19.40
N SER A 366 -21.42 22.68 -20.44
CA SER A 366 -22.13 23.03 -21.69
C SER A 366 -23.64 22.90 -21.49
N PRO A 367 -24.46 23.78 -22.11
CA PRO A 367 -25.91 23.66 -22.03
C PRO A 367 -26.40 22.38 -22.75
N ASP A 368 -27.39 21.73 -22.16
CA ASP A 368 -28.07 20.55 -22.71
C ASP A 368 -28.87 20.93 -23.97
N PRO A 369 -28.61 20.30 -25.14
CA PRO A 369 -29.30 20.64 -26.39
C PRO A 369 -30.81 20.35 -26.37
N ASP A 370 -31.29 19.43 -25.53
CA ASP A 370 -32.72 19.09 -25.43
C ASP A 370 -33.49 20.02 -24.46
N GLN A 371 -32.81 20.90 -23.72
CA GLN A 371 -33.46 21.84 -22.81
C GLN A 371 -33.76 23.19 -23.48
N SER A 372 -35.05 23.48 -23.65
CA SER A 372 -35.55 24.71 -24.28
C SER A 372 -34.92 25.99 -23.70
N ALA A 373 -34.58 26.94 -24.59
CA ALA A 373 -33.74 28.11 -24.33
C ALA A 373 -34.28 29.20 -23.36
N THR A 374 -35.21 28.86 -22.47
CA THR A 374 -35.87 29.78 -21.52
C THR A 374 -35.26 29.75 -20.11
N VAL A 375 -34.49 28.71 -19.75
CA VAL A 375 -33.80 28.64 -18.44
C VAL A 375 -32.42 29.27 -18.55
N ARG A 376 -32.30 30.55 -18.17
CA ARG A 376 -30.99 31.20 -17.99
C ARG A 376 -30.23 30.52 -16.85
N GLN A 377 -29.16 29.79 -17.16
CA GLN A 377 -28.28 29.23 -16.13
C GLN A 377 -27.68 30.34 -15.24
N PRO A 378 -27.48 30.08 -13.94
CA PRO A 378 -26.89 31.06 -13.03
C PRO A 378 -25.45 31.40 -13.44
N THR A 379 -25.09 32.69 -13.38
CA THR A 379 -23.77 33.23 -13.75
C THR A 379 -22.59 32.55 -13.04
N VAL A 380 -22.85 31.86 -11.92
CA VAL A 380 -21.87 31.06 -11.16
C VAL A 380 -21.33 29.86 -11.94
N LEU A 381 -21.97 29.41 -13.03
CA LEU A 381 -21.47 28.30 -13.87
C LEU A 381 -20.61 28.75 -15.07
N GLN A 382 -20.39 30.06 -15.25
CA GLN A 382 -19.49 30.56 -16.30
C GLN A 382 -18.01 30.34 -15.94
N GLY A 383 -17.23 29.92 -16.93
CA GLY A 383 -15.82 29.55 -16.80
C GLY A 383 -14.89 30.66 -16.28
N THR A 384 -13.77 30.28 -15.68
CA THR A 384 -12.74 31.25 -15.21
C THR A 384 -11.97 31.77 -16.42
N ARG A 385 -12.18 33.03 -16.81
CA ARG A 385 -11.66 33.58 -18.08
C ARG A 385 -10.12 33.69 -18.20
N ASN A 386 -9.35 33.42 -17.16
CA ASN A 386 -7.91 33.63 -17.13
C ASN A 386 -7.15 32.33 -16.84
N PHE A 387 -7.29 31.35 -17.74
CA PHE A 387 -6.78 29.98 -17.61
C PHE A 387 -5.25 29.92 -17.37
N ILE A 388 -4.52 30.79 -18.07
CA ILE A 388 -3.06 30.94 -18.01
C ILE A 388 -2.54 31.15 -16.59
N ALA A 389 -3.26 31.94 -15.79
CA ALA A 389 -2.80 32.33 -14.45
C ALA A 389 -2.86 31.19 -13.42
N LEU A 390 -3.53 30.08 -13.72
CA LEU A 390 -3.74 28.95 -12.80
C LEU A 390 -2.77 27.77 -13.04
N ALA A 391 -2.01 27.79 -14.12
CA ALA A 391 -1.02 26.78 -14.46
C ALA A 391 0.40 27.35 -14.34
N ASP A 392 1.37 26.53 -13.95
CA ASP A 392 2.77 26.92 -13.95
C ASP A 392 3.26 27.21 -15.38
N GLN A 393 4.16 28.18 -15.54
CA GLN A 393 4.68 28.55 -16.87
C GLN A 393 5.29 27.35 -17.61
N ASP A 394 5.91 26.44 -16.86
CA ASP A 394 6.54 25.21 -17.34
C ASP A 394 5.50 24.21 -17.91
N THR A 395 4.22 24.27 -17.48
CA THR A 395 3.14 23.38 -17.98
C THR A 395 2.27 24.00 -19.07
N TRP A 396 2.49 25.26 -19.45
CA TRP A 396 1.71 25.89 -20.53
C TRP A 396 1.94 25.20 -21.89
N VAL A 397 3.05 24.46 -22.05
CA VAL A 397 3.37 23.73 -23.29
C VAL A 397 2.44 22.53 -23.58
N TYR A 398 1.59 22.15 -22.62
CA TYR A 398 0.56 21.10 -22.79
C TYR A 398 -0.81 21.65 -23.18
N LEU A 399 -0.99 22.98 -23.13
CA LEU A 399 -2.29 23.64 -23.39
C LEU A 399 -2.43 24.02 -24.86
N ALA A 400 -3.66 23.96 -25.38
CA ALA A 400 -3.93 24.32 -26.77
C ALA A 400 -3.66 25.81 -27.03
N PRO A 401 -3.11 26.18 -28.20
CA PRO A 401 -2.75 27.57 -28.51
C PRO A 401 -3.95 28.53 -28.49
N GLU A 402 -5.16 28.05 -28.79
CA GLU A 402 -6.38 28.85 -28.75
C GLU A 402 -7.01 29.00 -27.34
N VAL A 403 -6.39 28.50 -26.26
CA VAL A 403 -6.89 28.65 -24.87
C VAL A 403 -7.00 30.12 -24.43
N HIS A 404 -6.36 31.04 -25.15
CA HIS A 404 -6.40 32.50 -24.93
C HIS A 404 -7.58 33.21 -25.62
N MET A 405 -8.36 32.51 -26.46
CA MET A 405 -9.54 33.08 -27.11
C MET A 405 -10.67 33.33 -26.10
N ASP A 406 -11.62 34.22 -26.44
CA ASP A 406 -12.74 34.56 -25.54
C ASP A 406 -13.70 33.38 -25.28
N GLU A 407 -13.96 32.53 -26.28
CA GLU A 407 -14.81 31.34 -26.17
C GLU A 407 -14.28 30.12 -26.95
N PRO A 408 -13.17 29.49 -26.53
CA PRO A 408 -12.72 28.23 -27.08
C PRO A 408 -13.60 27.07 -26.60
N ASP A 409 -13.83 26.11 -27.50
CA ASP A 409 -14.52 24.86 -27.22
C ASP A 409 -13.73 24.04 -26.20
N GLY A 410 -14.36 23.71 -25.08
CA GLY A 410 -13.72 22.95 -24.01
C GLY A 410 -13.35 21.53 -24.42
N VAL A 411 -14.11 20.89 -25.32
CA VAL A 411 -13.81 19.54 -25.80
C VAL A 411 -12.53 19.57 -26.64
N ALA A 412 -12.41 20.53 -27.56
CA ALA A 412 -11.22 20.68 -28.39
C ALA A 412 -9.95 21.01 -27.58
N LEU A 413 -10.07 21.80 -26.50
CA LEU A 413 -8.98 22.05 -25.55
C LEU A 413 -8.54 20.77 -24.82
N ASP A 414 -9.49 19.96 -24.35
CA ASP A 414 -9.21 18.71 -23.65
C ASP A 414 -8.59 17.66 -24.58
N VAL A 415 -9.06 17.53 -25.82
CA VAL A 415 -8.49 16.60 -26.81
C VAL A 415 -7.07 17.01 -27.22
N TYR A 416 -6.79 18.31 -27.38
CA TYR A 416 -5.40 18.77 -27.55
C TYR A 416 -4.52 18.37 -26.36
N SER A 417 -5.03 18.56 -25.14
CA SER A 417 -4.31 18.22 -23.91
C SER A 417 -4.05 16.71 -23.79
N LEU A 418 -5.01 15.87 -24.20
CA LEU A 418 -4.83 14.41 -24.33
C LEU A 418 -3.72 14.06 -25.32
N GLY A 419 -3.67 14.73 -26.48
CA GLY A 419 -2.60 14.55 -27.46
C GLY A 419 -1.23 14.98 -26.94
N ALA A 420 -1.14 16.11 -26.24
CA ALA A 420 0.11 16.60 -25.63
C ALA A 420 0.59 15.71 -24.46
N LEU A 421 -0.33 15.12 -23.69
CA LEU A 421 -0.01 14.08 -22.70
C LEU A 421 0.38 12.76 -23.35
N GLY A 422 -0.25 12.39 -24.47
CA GLY A 422 0.15 11.25 -25.30
C GLY A 422 1.58 11.40 -25.83
N TYR A 423 1.95 12.59 -26.31
CA TYR A 423 3.33 12.92 -26.69
C TYR A 423 4.30 12.67 -25.53
N LEU A 424 4.03 13.22 -24.34
CA LEU A 424 4.86 13.00 -23.15
C LEU A 424 4.96 11.52 -22.76
N LEU A 425 3.84 10.79 -22.78
CA LEU A 425 3.79 9.37 -22.42
C LEU A 425 4.57 8.49 -23.39
N LEU A 426 4.61 8.84 -24.68
CA LEU A 426 5.37 8.12 -25.71
C LEU A 426 6.86 8.49 -25.71
N THR A 427 7.20 9.78 -25.62
CA THR A 427 8.57 10.29 -25.77
C THR A 427 9.35 10.38 -24.46
N SER A 428 8.66 10.35 -23.31
CA SER A 428 9.16 10.76 -21.99
C SER A 428 9.65 12.23 -21.91
N ALA A 429 9.36 13.05 -22.93
CA ALA A 429 9.80 14.44 -23.05
C ALA A 429 8.60 15.43 -23.11
N PRO A 430 8.75 16.68 -22.62
CA PRO A 430 7.71 17.69 -22.78
C PRO A 430 7.55 18.09 -24.26
N PRO A 431 6.34 18.50 -24.70
CA PRO A 431 6.07 18.95 -26.07
C PRO A 431 7.06 19.98 -26.66
N ALA A 432 7.58 20.86 -25.80
CA ALA A 432 8.60 21.86 -26.09
C ALA A 432 9.20 22.41 -24.79
N ASN A 433 10.33 23.11 -24.87
CA ASN A 433 10.95 23.80 -23.72
C ASN A 433 10.39 25.22 -23.51
N SER A 434 9.58 25.72 -24.44
CA SER A 434 8.93 27.03 -24.35
C SER A 434 7.72 27.12 -25.29
N ILE A 435 6.81 28.08 -25.04
CA ILE A 435 5.69 28.34 -25.96
C ILE A 435 6.16 28.74 -27.36
N ALA A 436 7.24 29.53 -27.48
CA ALA A 436 7.75 29.94 -28.78
C ALA A 436 8.24 28.76 -29.63
N GLU A 437 8.89 27.78 -28.98
CA GLU A 437 9.27 26.51 -29.61
C GLU A 437 8.04 25.65 -29.94
N LEU A 438 7.06 25.57 -29.02
CA LEU A 438 5.81 24.84 -29.24
C LEU A 438 5.06 25.34 -30.49
N GLU A 439 4.84 26.66 -30.59
CA GLU A 439 4.20 27.27 -31.74
C GLU A 439 4.96 27.03 -33.04
N GLN A 440 6.30 26.92 -32.99
CA GLN A 440 7.13 26.61 -34.14
C GLN A 440 6.98 25.13 -34.55
N ARG A 441 7.03 24.19 -33.59
CA ARG A 441 6.80 22.74 -33.83
C ARG A 441 5.41 22.52 -34.46
N ILE A 442 4.36 23.07 -33.87
CA ILE A 442 2.97 22.96 -34.37
C ILE A 442 2.81 23.59 -35.76
N ARG A 443 3.41 24.76 -36.03
CA ARG A 443 3.34 25.39 -37.36
C ARG A 443 4.12 24.63 -38.43
N GLY A 444 5.22 23.98 -38.07
CA GLY A 444 6.04 23.19 -38.99
C GLY A 444 5.38 21.86 -39.38
N SER A 445 4.94 21.09 -38.39
CA SER A 445 4.44 19.72 -38.58
C SER A 445 2.92 19.61 -38.61
N LYS A 446 2.17 20.71 -38.40
CA LYS A 446 0.70 20.73 -38.19
C LYS A 446 0.23 19.91 -36.97
N GLY A 447 1.05 19.84 -35.93
CA GLY A 447 0.79 19.08 -34.71
C GLY A 447 2.10 18.79 -33.99
N LEU A 448 2.03 18.07 -32.87
CA LEU A 448 3.21 17.47 -32.24
C LEU A 448 3.55 16.16 -32.94
N ASP A 449 4.76 16.06 -33.49
CA ASP A 449 5.25 14.85 -34.14
C ASP A 449 6.23 14.11 -33.20
N PRO A 450 5.83 12.98 -32.59
CA PRO A 450 6.68 12.24 -31.65
C PRO A 450 7.92 11.61 -32.33
N ALA A 451 7.88 11.37 -33.65
CA ALA A 451 9.02 10.81 -34.40
C ALA A 451 10.17 11.82 -34.62
N VAL A 452 10.01 13.07 -34.17
CA VAL A 452 11.11 14.06 -34.11
C VAL A 452 11.95 13.89 -32.84
N GLU A 453 11.40 13.28 -31.80
CA GLU A 453 12.03 13.18 -30.47
C GLU A 453 12.59 11.77 -30.19
N ILE A 454 11.92 10.72 -30.68
CA ILE A 454 12.37 9.33 -30.57
C ILE A 454 12.20 8.55 -31.88
N ASP A 455 13.22 7.76 -32.22
CA ASP A 455 13.15 6.79 -33.31
C ASP A 455 12.24 5.61 -32.93
N GLY A 456 11.53 5.04 -33.91
CA GLY A 456 10.74 3.81 -33.72
C GLY A 456 9.27 3.99 -33.30
N VAL A 457 8.74 5.22 -33.28
CA VAL A 457 7.29 5.43 -33.11
C VAL A 457 6.55 4.99 -34.37
N THR A 458 5.56 4.11 -34.22
CA THR A 458 4.74 3.64 -35.36
C THR A 458 3.85 4.75 -35.91
N GLU A 459 3.52 4.66 -37.20
CA GLU A 459 2.73 5.68 -37.90
C GLU A 459 1.32 5.84 -37.28
N GLY A 460 0.77 4.78 -36.66
CA GLY A 460 -0.47 4.85 -35.88
C GLY A 460 -0.38 5.80 -34.69
N PHE A 461 0.61 5.61 -33.80
CA PHE A 461 0.82 6.49 -32.63
C PHE A 461 1.22 7.91 -33.02
N ARG A 462 2.02 8.04 -34.09
CA ARG A 462 2.36 9.35 -34.67
C ARG A 462 1.12 10.10 -35.14
N ARG A 463 0.23 9.43 -35.89
CA ARG A 463 -1.03 9.99 -36.37
C ARG A 463 -1.97 10.37 -35.23
N LEU A 464 -2.11 9.54 -34.20
CA LEU A 464 -2.91 9.83 -33.00
C LEU A 464 -2.52 11.17 -32.37
N VAL A 465 -1.23 11.35 -32.07
CA VAL A 465 -0.74 12.57 -31.42
C VAL A 465 -0.88 13.79 -32.35
N MET A 466 -0.51 13.66 -33.62
CA MET A 466 -0.59 14.76 -34.58
C MET A 466 -2.04 15.23 -34.82
N ARG A 467 -3.00 14.31 -34.99
CA ARG A 467 -4.42 14.65 -35.14
C ARG A 467 -5.00 15.29 -33.87
N ALA A 468 -4.70 14.73 -32.70
CA ALA A 468 -5.18 15.29 -31.44
C ALA A 468 -4.65 16.71 -31.17
N THR A 469 -3.42 17.01 -31.62
CA THR A 469 -2.74 18.30 -31.38
C THR A 469 -2.77 19.27 -32.57
N HIS A 470 -3.57 18.99 -33.61
CA HIS A 470 -3.64 19.83 -34.80
C HIS A 470 -4.12 21.26 -34.48
N PRO A 471 -3.54 22.33 -35.07
CA PRO A 471 -3.89 23.72 -34.73
C PRO A 471 -5.29 24.15 -35.17
N ASP A 472 -5.84 23.56 -36.25
CA ASP A 472 -7.25 23.76 -36.62
C ASP A 472 -8.15 22.84 -35.76
N ALA A 473 -8.70 23.43 -34.71
CA ALA A 473 -9.59 22.79 -33.74
C ALA A 473 -11.01 22.44 -34.27
N ARG A 474 -11.37 22.83 -35.50
CA ARG A 474 -12.75 22.71 -36.03
C ARG A 474 -12.91 21.70 -37.15
N LEU A 475 -11.88 21.50 -37.97
CA LEU A 475 -11.97 20.69 -39.20
C LEU A 475 -11.04 19.49 -39.21
N GLU A 476 -9.87 19.59 -38.56
CA GLU A 476 -8.75 18.66 -38.75
C GLU A 476 -8.32 17.99 -37.43
N ARG A 477 -8.49 18.68 -36.29
CA ARG A 477 -8.26 18.08 -34.97
C ARG A 477 -9.31 17.00 -34.67
N THR A 478 -8.88 15.90 -34.06
CA THR A 478 -9.77 14.86 -33.49
C THR A 478 -10.91 15.53 -32.70
N ALA A 479 -12.17 15.20 -33.04
CA ALA A 479 -13.32 16.02 -32.66
C ALA A 479 -13.84 15.75 -31.25
N SER A 480 -13.49 14.60 -30.64
CA SER A 480 -13.93 14.23 -29.30
C SER A 480 -12.98 13.25 -28.61
N ALA A 481 -13.06 13.14 -27.28
CA ALA A 481 -12.37 12.10 -26.54
C ALA A 481 -12.79 10.66 -26.96
N SER A 482 -14.00 10.49 -27.52
CA SER A 482 -14.44 9.19 -28.05
C SER A 482 -13.76 8.83 -29.37
N GLU A 483 -13.50 9.81 -30.23
CA GLU A 483 -12.72 9.60 -31.46
C GLU A 483 -11.25 9.39 -31.13
N PHE A 484 -10.71 10.12 -30.15
CA PHE A 484 -9.35 9.92 -29.64
C PHE A 484 -9.11 8.49 -29.12
N LEU A 485 -10.08 7.91 -28.40
CA LEU A 485 -10.01 6.52 -27.97
C LEU A 485 -10.02 5.53 -29.14
N HIS A 486 -10.80 5.80 -30.19
CA HIS A 486 -10.82 4.97 -31.40
C HIS A 486 -9.51 5.07 -32.20
N ASP A 487 -8.97 6.29 -32.37
CA ASP A 487 -7.64 6.52 -32.96
C ASP A 487 -6.55 5.79 -32.16
N LEU A 488 -6.68 5.72 -30.82
CA LEU A 488 -5.77 4.99 -29.93
C LEU A 488 -5.90 3.47 -30.07
N ASP A 489 -7.12 2.94 -30.20
CA ASP A 489 -7.36 1.52 -30.49
C ASP A 489 -6.65 1.14 -31.80
N THR A 490 -6.86 1.91 -32.87
CA THR A 490 -6.18 1.70 -34.17
C THR A 490 -4.66 1.80 -34.03
N ALA A 491 -4.12 2.79 -33.30
CA ALA A 491 -2.68 2.94 -33.10
C ALA A 491 -2.05 1.74 -32.35
N ILE A 492 -2.78 1.13 -31.41
CA ILE A 492 -2.34 -0.07 -30.68
C ILE A 492 -2.42 -1.32 -31.59
N GLU A 493 -3.44 -1.42 -32.44
CA GLU A 493 -3.55 -2.51 -33.44
C GLU A 493 -2.44 -2.42 -34.50
N ASP A 494 -2.17 -1.23 -35.03
CA ASP A 494 -1.03 -0.96 -35.93
C ASP A 494 0.30 -1.34 -35.25
N TRP A 495 0.51 -0.91 -34.00
CA TRP A 495 1.74 -1.20 -33.25
C TRP A 495 1.95 -2.71 -32.98
N LYS A 496 0.87 -3.45 -32.71
CA LYS A 496 0.94 -4.92 -32.60
C LYS A 496 1.23 -5.61 -33.93
N SER A 497 0.81 -5.01 -35.04
CA SER A 497 0.99 -5.54 -36.40
C SER A 497 2.37 -5.24 -36.99
N ASP A 498 3.00 -4.14 -36.57
CA ASP A 498 4.37 -3.74 -36.94
C ASP A 498 5.46 -4.49 -36.13
N ALA A 499 5.09 -5.24 -35.09
CA ALA A 499 6.03 -6.07 -34.34
C ALA A 499 6.58 -7.20 -35.24
N GLU A 500 7.92 -7.36 -35.28
CA GLU A 500 8.53 -8.49 -35.99
C GLU A 500 7.97 -9.82 -35.48
N PRO A 501 7.77 -10.84 -36.34
CA PRO A 501 7.20 -12.11 -35.95
C PRO A 501 8.01 -12.70 -34.80
N VAL A 502 7.34 -12.84 -33.64
CA VAL A 502 7.97 -13.20 -32.39
C VAL A 502 8.78 -14.48 -32.57
N VAL A 503 10.06 -14.45 -32.18
CA VAL A 503 10.92 -15.62 -32.21
C VAL A 503 10.42 -16.61 -31.16
N VAL A 504 9.56 -17.54 -31.59
CA VAL A 504 9.00 -18.60 -30.76
C VAL A 504 10.13 -19.47 -30.21
N VAL A 505 10.47 -19.26 -28.95
CA VAL A 505 11.44 -20.09 -28.21
C VAL A 505 10.87 -21.51 -28.05
N ASP A 506 11.71 -22.56 -28.10
CA ASP A 506 11.24 -23.91 -27.72
C ASP A 506 10.76 -23.85 -26.27
N PRO A 507 9.50 -24.17 -25.95
CA PRO A 507 8.99 -24.05 -24.59
C PRO A 507 9.73 -24.93 -23.55
N LEU A 508 10.55 -25.89 -23.96
CA LEU A 508 11.43 -26.61 -23.04
C LEU A 508 12.66 -25.80 -22.64
N GLU A 509 13.15 -24.90 -23.50
CA GLU A 509 14.33 -24.04 -23.30
C GLU A 509 13.96 -22.62 -22.85
N ALA A 510 12.68 -22.24 -22.95
CA ALA A 510 12.18 -20.91 -22.60
C ALA A 510 12.41 -20.51 -21.13
N ASP A 511 12.93 -19.30 -20.97
CA ASP A 511 13.19 -18.62 -19.71
C ASP A 511 12.01 -17.70 -19.31
N THR A 512 12.16 -16.99 -18.19
CA THR A 512 11.11 -16.07 -17.72
C THR A 512 11.07 -14.80 -18.57
N MET A 513 9.85 -14.39 -18.94
CA MET A 513 9.51 -13.34 -19.92
C MET A 513 9.66 -13.73 -21.41
N ASP A 514 10.08 -14.95 -21.74
CA ASP A 514 10.05 -15.42 -23.12
C ASP A 514 8.62 -15.57 -23.65
N VAL A 515 8.42 -15.31 -24.94
CA VAL A 515 7.12 -15.40 -25.60
C VAL A 515 7.07 -16.68 -26.44
N LEU A 516 6.04 -17.50 -26.21
CA LEU A 516 5.86 -18.82 -26.83
C LEU A 516 4.88 -18.78 -28.01
N THR A 517 3.90 -17.89 -27.97
CA THR A 517 2.98 -17.55 -29.06
C THR A 517 2.55 -16.08 -28.89
N GLU A 518 1.88 -15.50 -29.89
CA GLU A 518 1.33 -14.13 -29.83
C GLU A 518 0.51 -13.83 -28.55
N ASP A 519 -0.15 -14.86 -27.99
CA ASP A 519 -1.00 -14.77 -26.80
C ASP A 519 -0.36 -15.35 -25.51
N LEU A 520 0.85 -15.94 -25.55
CA LEU A 520 1.43 -16.68 -24.42
C LEU A 520 2.85 -16.26 -24.07
N MET A 521 3.01 -15.70 -22.87
CA MET A 521 4.30 -15.27 -22.31
C MET A 521 4.64 -16.05 -21.02
N VAL A 522 5.87 -16.53 -20.88
CA VAL A 522 6.34 -17.31 -19.72
C VAL A 522 6.51 -16.40 -18.50
N VAL A 523 5.79 -16.70 -17.43
CA VAL A 523 5.88 -15.99 -16.14
C VAL A 523 6.80 -16.73 -15.16
N ALA A 524 6.79 -18.07 -15.18
CA ALA A 524 7.69 -18.88 -14.35
C ALA A 524 7.71 -20.36 -14.79
N ARG A 525 8.86 -21.03 -14.64
CA ARG A 525 8.97 -22.50 -14.75
C ARG A 525 8.53 -23.15 -13.44
N LEU A 526 7.58 -24.09 -13.51
CA LEU A 526 6.92 -24.66 -12.32
C LEU A 526 7.51 -25.99 -11.88
N GLY A 527 8.06 -26.74 -12.82
CA GLY A 527 8.65 -28.03 -12.58
C GLY A 527 8.73 -28.86 -13.86
N SER A 528 9.36 -30.01 -13.72
CA SER A 528 9.45 -31.02 -14.78
C SER A 528 8.89 -32.33 -14.24
N GLY A 529 7.78 -32.78 -14.83
CA GLY A 529 7.15 -34.07 -14.54
C GLY A 529 7.60 -35.18 -15.49
N SER A 530 7.00 -36.36 -15.36
CA SER A 530 7.33 -37.55 -16.17
C SER A 530 6.82 -37.49 -17.63
N THR A 531 5.91 -36.55 -17.91
CA THR A 531 5.31 -36.27 -19.22
C THR A 531 5.90 -35.03 -19.88
N GLY A 532 6.25 -34.01 -19.10
CA GLY A 532 6.59 -32.71 -19.64
C GLY A 532 7.06 -31.68 -18.63
N VAL A 533 7.38 -30.49 -19.12
CA VAL A 533 7.62 -29.28 -18.32
C VAL A 533 6.31 -28.55 -18.10
N ALA A 534 6.09 -28.01 -16.91
CA ALA A 534 4.99 -27.10 -16.62
C ALA A 534 5.51 -25.66 -16.51
N LEU A 535 4.92 -24.76 -17.29
CA LEU A 535 5.19 -23.33 -17.29
C LEU A 535 3.94 -22.59 -16.80
N LEU A 536 4.09 -21.60 -15.94
CA LEU A 536 3.08 -20.57 -15.74
C LEU A 536 3.21 -19.59 -16.89
N VAL A 537 2.12 -19.38 -17.62
CA VAL A 537 2.06 -18.45 -18.75
C VAL A 537 0.94 -17.44 -18.52
N SER A 538 1.23 -16.20 -18.92
CA SER A 538 0.25 -15.13 -19.05
C SER A 538 -0.48 -15.27 -20.38
N ASN A 539 -1.80 -15.07 -20.37
CA ASN A 539 -2.61 -14.95 -21.58
C ASN A 539 -2.75 -13.47 -21.97
N THR A 540 -2.01 -13.04 -22.99
CA THR A 540 -2.04 -11.67 -23.53
C THR A 540 -3.16 -11.52 -24.58
N ASN A 541 -4.42 -11.63 -24.16
CA ASN A 541 -5.58 -11.46 -25.04
C ASN A 541 -5.56 -10.10 -25.77
N PRO A 542 -5.59 -10.06 -27.11
CA PRO A 542 -5.74 -8.82 -27.88
C PRO A 542 -7.08 -8.16 -27.58
N GLY A 543 -7.07 -7.13 -26.71
CA GLY A 543 -8.26 -6.37 -26.31
C GLY A 543 -8.72 -6.60 -24.86
N ALA A 544 -8.05 -7.45 -24.08
CA ALA A 544 -8.27 -7.50 -22.64
C ALA A 544 -7.67 -6.24 -21.94
N PRO A 545 -8.25 -5.75 -20.83
CA PRO A 545 -7.64 -4.69 -20.05
C PRO A 545 -6.21 -5.04 -19.62
N LEU A 546 -5.28 -4.09 -19.74
CA LEU A 546 -3.90 -4.35 -19.34
C LEU A 546 -3.84 -4.68 -17.83
N GLY A 547 -3.03 -5.68 -17.46
CA GLY A 547 -3.02 -6.22 -16.10
C GLY A 547 -4.23 -7.11 -15.72
N SER A 548 -5.13 -7.45 -16.66
CA SER A 548 -6.12 -8.54 -16.49
C SER A 548 -5.62 -9.89 -17.04
N GLU A 549 -4.32 -10.03 -17.17
CA GLU A 549 -3.63 -11.23 -17.66
C GLU A 549 -4.03 -12.48 -16.87
N ALA A 550 -4.78 -13.36 -17.53
CA ALA A 550 -5.24 -14.60 -16.92
C ALA A 550 -4.08 -15.60 -16.86
N LEU A 551 -3.50 -15.78 -15.68
CA LEU A 551 -2.47 -16.79 -15.45
C LEU A 551 -3.02 -18.20 -15.68
N SER A 552 -2.25 -19.00 -16.43
CA SER A 552 -2.58 -20.38 -16.77
C SER A 552 -1.31 -21.25 -16.75
N VAL A 553 -1.48 -22.57 -16.75
CA VAL A 553 -0.37 -23.52 -16.76
C VAL A 553 -0.29 -24.20 -18.13
N LEU A 554 0.78 -23.92 -18.86
CA LEU A 554 1.13 -24.63 -20.08
C LEU A 554 1.97 -25.87 -19.73
N LYS A 555 1.44 -27.07 -19.97
CA LYS A 555 2.21 -28.32 -19.93
C LYS A 555 2.74 -28.62 -21.32
N VAL A 556 4.05 -28.84 -21.44
CA VAL A 556 4.80 -29.05 -22.69
C VAL A 556 5.42 -30.45 -22.68
N ALA A 557 5.15 -31.29 -23.68
CA ALA A 557 5.70 -32.64 -23.75
C ALA A 557 7.24 -32.62 -23.95
N HIS A 558 7.96 -33.44 -23.18
CA HIS A 558 9.42 -33.59 -23.31
C HIS A 558 9.86 -34.09 -24.69
N ASP A 559 9.05 -34.96 -25.29
CA ASP A 559 9.31 -35.59 -26.58
C ASP A 559 8.00 -36.09 -27.22
N ALA A 560 8.08 -36.53 -28.48
CA ALA A 560 6.94 -37.04 -29.24
C ALA A 560 6.33 -38.35 -28.66
N ALA A 561 7.09 -39.13 -27.88
CA ALA A 561 6.58 -40.33 -27.20
C ALA A 561 5.81 -39.98 -25.91
N LYS A 562 6.01 -38.78 -25.34
CA LYS A 562 5.18 -38.25 -24.23
C LYS A 562 3.92 -37.52 -24.69
N ALA A 563 3.89 -37.00 -25.92
CA ALA A 563 2.75 -36.27 -26.47
C ALA A 563 1.38 -36.98 -26.29
N PRO A 564 1.22 -38.31 -26.47
CA PRO A 564 -0.05 -39.01 -26.22
C PRO A 564 -0.55 -38.90 -24.78
N ARG A 565 0.35 -38.79 -23.79
CA ARG A 565 -0.04 -38.68 -22.37
C ARG A 565 -0.68 -37.32 -22.04
N LEU A 566 -0.31 -36.26 -22.75
CA LEU A 566 -0.99 -34.96 -22.60
C LEU A 566 -2.35 -34.95 -23.30
N GLN A 567 -2.50 -35.69 -24.40
CA GLN A 567 -3.80 -35.92 -25.03
C GLN A 567 -4.73 -36.72 -24.09
N ASP A 568 -4.23 -37.79 -23.48
CA ASP A 568 -4.96 -38.57 -22.47
C ASP A 568 -5.37 -37.73 -21.25
N GLU A 569 -4.47 -36.88 -20.75
CA GLU A 569 -4.74 -35.95 -19.64
C GLU A 569 -5.85 -34.94 -20.00
N TYR A 570 -5.78 -34.33 -21.19
CA TYR A 570 -6.82 -33.44 -21.70
C TYR A 570 -8.19 -34.15 -21.78
N GLU A 571 -8.25 -35.35 -22.35
CA GLU A 571 -9.50 -36.09 -22.52
C GLU A 571 -10.10 -36.56 -21.18
N ALA A 572 -9.27 -36.85 -20.18
CA ALA A 572 -9.75 -37.08 -18.82
C ALA A 572 -10.39 -35.82 -18.22
N LEU A 573 -9.71 -34.68 -18.32
CA LEU A 573 -10.19 -33.39 -17.81
C LEU A 573 -11.47 -32.88 -18.50
N GLN A 574 -11.65 -33.13 -19.80
CA GLN A 574 -12.90 -32.82 -20.52
C GLN A 574 -14.13 -33.50 -19.89
N SER A 575 -13.95 -34.63 -19.19
CA SER A 575 -15.05 -35.32 -18.50
C SER A 575 -15.32 -34.81 -17.08
N LEU A 576 -14.54 -33.86 -16.55
CA LEU A 576 -14.51 -33.45 -15.15
C LEU A 576 -14.77 -31.95 -14.97
N ASP A 577 -16.03 -31.58 -14.72
CA ASP A 577 -16.41 -30.21 -14.33
C ASP A 577 -16.66 -30.09 -12.82
N SER A 578 -15.66 -29.63 -12.05
CA SER A 578 -15.73 -29.42 -10.60
C SER A 578 -14.80 -28.26 -10.19
N PRO A 579 -15.18 -27.39 -9.23
CA PRO A 579 -14.31 -26.30 -8.75
C PRO A 579 -13.10 -26.80 -7.95
N ARG A 580 -13.00 -28.11 -7.68
CA ARG A 580 -11.85 -28.74 -6.99
C ARG A 580 -10.91 -29.48 -7.93
N ILE A 581 -11.08 -29.32 -9.24
CA ILE A 581 -10.25 -29.95 -10.28
C ILE A 581 -9.88 -28.88 -11.30
N VAL A 582 -8.62 -28.83 -11.74
CA VAL A 582 -8.19 -27.89 -12.80
C VAL A 582 -8.93 -28.16 -14.11
N ARG A 583 -9.35 -27.09 -14.79
CA ARG A 583 -9.97 -27.19 -16.12
C ARG A 583 -8.91 -27.10 -17.21
N ALA A 584 -9.08 -27.88 -18.28
CA ALA A 584 -8.39 -27.62 -19.54
C ALA A 584 -9.03 -26.39 -20.22
N LEU A 585 -8.22 -25.40 -20.60
CA LEU A 585 -8.70 -24.14 -21.17
C LEU A 585 -8.96 -24.24 -22.68
N GLY A 586 -8.30 -25.17 -23.37
CA GLY A 586 -8.47 -25.44 -24.79
C GLY A 586 -7.96 -26.82 -25.20
N PRO A 587 -8.18 -27.24 -26.46
CA PRO A 587 -7.68 -28.49 -27.00
C PRO A 587 -6.13 -28.51 -27.09
N PRO A 588 -5.49 -29.70 -27.10
CA PRO A 588 -4.03 -29.80 -27.22
C PRO A 588 -3.52 -29.26 -28.56
N PHE A 589 -2.48 -28.44 -28.52
CA PHE A 589 -1.88 -27.75 -29.68
C PHE A 589 -0.36 -27.92 -29.70
N ASP A 590 0.31 -27.58 -30.80
CA ASP A 590 1.77 -27.73 -30.93
C ASP A 590 2.46 -26.35 -30.99
N ILE A 591 3.49 -26.14 -30.16
CA ILE A 591 4.40 -24.97 -30.22
C ILE A 591 5.79 -25.50 -30.59
N ASN A 592 6.40 -24.98 -31.66
CA ASN A 592 7.72 -25.43 -32.14
C ASN A 592 7.86 -26.98 -32.24
N GLY A 593 6.79 -27.65 -32.69
CA GLY A 593 6.72 -29.12 -32.77
C GLY A 593 6.54 -29.88 -31.44
N ARG A 594 6.43 -29.17 -30.30
CA ARG A 594 6.13 -29.74 -28.97
C ARG A 594 4.62 -29.74 -28.72
N ARG A 595 4.04 -30.90 -28.44
CA ARG A 595 2.64 -31.00 -28.00
C ARG A 595 2.47 -30.35 -26.63
N CYS A 596 1.53 -29.43 -26.53
CA CYS A 596 1.21 -28.65 -25.35
C CYS A 596 -0.27 -28.80 -24.97
N ILE A 597 -0.58 -28.66 -23.69
CA ILE A 597 -1.94 -28.46 -23.17
C ILE A 597 -1.95 -27.27 -22.21
N GLN A 598 -3.00 -26.45 -22.31
CA GLN A 598 -3.16 -25.29 -21.43
C GLN A 598 -4.24 -25.57 -20.39
N LEU A 599 -3.86 -25.42 -19.13
CA LEU A 599 -4.67 -25.72 -17.95
C LEU A 599 -4.88 -24.47 -17.10
N GLU A 600 -5.94 -24.46 -16.31
CA GLU A 600 -6.16 -23.47 -15.26
C GLU A 600 -5.07 -23.55 -14.16
N ASP A 601 -4.60 -22.42 -13.63
CA ASP A 601 -3.65 -22.43 -12.49
C ASP A 601 -4.36 -22.89 -11.20
N ALA A 602 -3.95 -24.04 -10.67
CA ALA A 602 -4.44 -24.60 -9.41
C ALA A 602 -4.14 -23.71 -8.19
N GLY A 603 -3.24 -22.73 -8.34
CA GLY A 603 -2.83 -21.79 -7.30
C GLY A 603 -1.68 -22.29 -6.44
N ARG A 604 -1.05 -21.35 -5.73
CA ARG A 604 0.24 -21.53 -5.05
C ARG A 604 0.18 -21.03 -3.60
N PRO A 605 0.97 -21.60 -2.67
CA PRO A 605 1.82 -22.78 -2.85
C PRO A 605 0.99 -24.07 -3.01
N THR A 606 1.63 -25.18 -3.39
CA THR A 606 1.00 -26.50 -3.27
C THR A 606 0.80 -26.85 -1.79
N LEU A 607 -0.14 -27.73 -1.50
CA LEU A 607 -0.38 -28.23 -0.14
C LEU A 607 0.87 -28.94 0.41
N GLY A 608 1.62 -29.66 -0.43
CA GLY A 608 2.89 -30.28 -0.06
C GLY A 608 3.95 -29.28 0.36
N ALA A 609 4.12 -28.18 -0.39
CA ALA A 609 5.01 -27.09 0.02
C ALA A 609 4.51 -26.43 1.33
N ARG A 610 3.21 -26.16 1.43
CA ARG A 610 2.60 -25.59 2.65
C ARG A 610 2.86 -26.44 3.90
N ILE A 611 2.71 -27.77 3.83
CA ILE A 611 2.95 -28.68 4.96
C ILE A 611 4.44 -28.68 5.34
N ARG A 612 5.35 -28.61 4.36
CA ARG A 612 6.80 -28.51 4.62
C ARG A 612 7.19 -27.18 5.29
N ASP A 613 6.65 -26.06 4.82
CA ASP A 613 7.06 -24.72 5.26
C ASP A 613 6.37 -24.25 6.54
N VAL A 614 5.11 -24.66 6.76
CA VAL A 614 4.26 -24.19 7.87
C VAL A 614 4.00 -25.28 8.92
N GLY A 615 4.23 -26.55 8.58
CA GLY A 615 3.91 -27.70 9.43
C GLY A 615 2.46 -28.15 9.29
N ARG A 616 1.94 -28.82 10.34
CA ARG A 616 0.58 -29.40 10.34
C ARG A 616 -0.52 -28.33 10.22
N LEU A 617 -1.63 -28.71 9.60
CA LEU A 617 -2.80 -27.84 9.42
C LEU A 617 -3.55 -27.61 10.74
N THR A 618 -4.24 -26.47 10.87
CA THR A 618 -5.23 -26.29 11.95
C THR A 618 -6.45 -27.19 11.72
N LEU A 619 -7.25 -27.44 12.76
CA LEU A 619 -8.50 -28.20 12.63
C LEU A 619 -9.49 -27.59 11.61
N ASP A 620 -9.56 -26.26 11.50
CA ASP A 620 -10.39 -25.58 10.48
C ASP A 620 -9.89 -25.88 9.06
N GLN A 621 -8.57 -25.79 8.84
CA GLN A 621 -7.98 -26.10 7.54
C GLN A 621 -8.07 -27.57 7.19
N LEU A 622 -7.82 -28.46 8.15
CA LEU A 622 -7.86 -29.90 7.96
C LEU A 622 -9.27 -30.37 7.57
N ALA A 623 -10.30 -29.86 8.25
CA ALA A 623 -11.69 -30.11 7.90
C ALA A 623 -12.03 -29.61 6.48
N GLN A 624 -11.70 -28.36 6.16
CA GLN A 624 -12.00 -27.73 4.87
C GLN A 624 -11.26 -28.41 3.71
N TYR A 625 -9.94 -28.53 3.80
CA TYR A 625 -9.11 -29.12 2.75
C TYR A 625 -9.37 -30.62 2.57
N GLY A 626 -9.70 -31.33 3.66
CA GLY A 626 -10.13 -32.72 3.55
C GLY A 626 -11.46 -32.86 2.82
N ALA A 627 -12.42 -31.96 3.08
CA ALA A 627 -13.67 -31.91 2.34
C ALA A 627 -13.45 -31.56 0.86
N ASP A 628 -12.59 -30.58 0.55
CA ASP A 628 -12.25 -30.19 -0.83
C ASP A 628 -11.64 -31.36 -1.64
N LEU A 629 -10.73 -32.13 -1.01
CA LEU A 629 -10.14 -33.33 -1.63
C LEU A 629 -11.18 -34.44 -1.86
N LEU A 630 -12.07 -34.66 -0.88
CA LEU A 630 -13.14 -35.66 -0.99
C LEU A 630 -14.20 -35.27 -2.04
N GLU A 631 -14.48 -33.97 -2.21
CA GLU A 631 -15.33 -33.41 -3.27
C GLU A 631 -14.73 -33.70 -4.66
N ALA A 632 -13.44 -33.41 -4.87
CA ALA A 632 -12.74 -33.75 -6.12
C ALA A 632 -12.78 -35.26 -6.41
N ALA A 633 -12.46 -36.09 -5.40
CA ALA A 633 -12.46 -37.54 -5.53
C ALA A 633 -13.85 -38.12 -5.82
N ALA A 634 -14.91 -37.58 -5.22
CA ALA A 634 -16.28 -38.02 -5.47
C ALA A 634 -16.72 -37.70 -6.91
N HIS A 635 -16.32 -36.54 -7.43
CA HIS A 635 -16.57 -36.19 -8.81
C HIS A 635 -15.86 -37.14 -9.79
N MET A 636 -14.58 -37.44 -9.55
CA MET A 636 -13.83 -38.41 -10.36
C MET A 636 -14.45 -39.81 -10.34
N ASP A 637 -14.79 -40.33 -9.16
CA ASP A 637 -15.39 -41.67 -9.01
C ASP A 637 -16.78 -41.76 -9.68
N SER A 638 -17.56 -40.66 -9.68
CA SER A 638 -18.84 -40.55 -10.39
C SER A 638 -18.70 -40.62 -11.92
N ARG A 639 -17.54 -40.21 -12.46
CA ARG A 639 -17.20 -40.29 -13.88
C ARG A 639 -16.39 -41.55 -14.23
N GLY A 640 -16.07 -42.38 -13.24
CA GLY A 640 -15.25 -43.58 -13.40
C GLY A 640 -13.76 -43.31 -13.63
N VAL A 641 -13.29 -42.10 -13.34
CA VAL A 641 -11.89 -41.70 -13.46
C VAL A 641 -11.15 -42.03 -12.16
N LEU A 642 -9.94 -42.57 -12.28
CA LEU A 642 -8.98 -42.75 -11.18
C LEU A 642 -7.75 -41.89 -11.48
N HIS A 643 -7.24 -41.13 -10.52
CA HIS A 643 -6.14 -40.20 -10.71
C HIS A 643 -4.77 -40.86 -10.49
N ARG A 644 -4.66 -41.84 -9.59
CA ARG A 644 -3.45 -42.63 -9.27
C ARG A 644 -2.24 -41.89 -8.69
N ASP A 645 -2.33 -40.58 -8.54
CA ASP A 645 -1.24 -39.76 -7.99
C ASP A 645 -1.78 -38.66 -7.04
N ILE A 646 -2.80 -39.02 -6.26
CA ILE A 646 -3.35 -38.12 -5.23
C ILE A 646 -2.32 -38.01 -4.10
N LYS A 647 -1.76 -36.80 -3.95
CA LYS A 647 -0.74 -36.43 -2.96
C LYS A 647 -0.77 -34.92 -2.69
N PRO A 648 -0.25 -34.43 -1.55
CA PRO A 648 -0.18 -33.00 -1.24
C PRO A 648 0.51 -32.13 -2.31
N ASP A 649 1.53 -32.64 -3.00
CA ASP A 649 2.22 -31.88 -4.06
C ASP A 649 1.38 -31.66 -5.33
N ASN A 650 0.31 -32.44 -5.55
CA ASN A 650 -0.64 -32.31 -6.67
C ASN A 650 -1.92 -31.55 -6.30
N LEU A 651 -1.93 -30.88 -5.14
CA LEU A 651 -3.05 -30.07 -4.65
C LEU A 651 -2.60 -28.61 -4.55
N GLY A 652 -3.12 -27.76 -5.43
CA GLY A 652 -2.91 -26.31 -5.40
C GLY A 652 -3.81 -25.64 -4.36
N VAL A 653 -3.39 -24.47 -3.87
CA VAL A 653 -4.15 -23.69 -2.88
C VAL A 653 -4.52 -22.34 -3.48
N ARG A 654 -5.83 -22.07 -3.63
CA ARG A 654 -6.35 -20.84 -4.26
C ARG A 654 -7.68 -20.42 -3.65
N PRO A 655 -8.01 -19.12 -3.54
CA PRO A 655 -9.38 -18.69 -3.24
C PRO A 655 -10.35 -19.06 -4.37
N ASP A 656 -11.64 -19.20 -4.03
CA ASP A 656 -12.73 -19.28 -5.01
C ASP A 656 -13.07 -17.87 -5.54
N THR A 657 -13.65 -17.77 -6.74
CA THR A 657 -14.11 -16.48 -7.29
C THR A 657 -15.19 -15.87 -6.39
N GLY A 658 -14.86 -14.77 -5.72
CA GLY A 658 -15.75 -14.07 -4.79
C GLY A 658 -15.63 -14.47 -3.31
N ASP A 659 -14.93 -15.55 -2.97
CA ASP A 659 -14.60 -15.91 -1.58
C ASP A 659 -13.07 -15.93 -1.37
N ARG A 660 -12.59 -15.07 -0.46
CA ARG A 660 -11.16 -14.95 -0.14
C ARG A 660 -10.61 -16.14 0.67
N ARG A 661 -11.44 -17.12 1.04
CA ARG A 661 -11.01 -18.35 1.72
C ARG A 661 -10.20 -19.24 0.78
N PRO A 662 -8.97 -19.66 1.15
CA PRO A 662 -8.22 -20.61 0.35
C PRO A 662 -8.93 -21.98 0.34
N ARG A 663 -8.97 -22.61 -0.83
CA ARG A 663 -9.51 -23.95 -1.12
C ARG A 663 -8.44 -24.80 -1.78
N LEU A 664 -8.64 -26.12 -1.80
CA LEU A 664 -7.81 -27.01 -2.63
C LEU A 664 -8.34 -27.12 -4.06
N VAL A 665 -7.42 -27.26 -5.01
CA VAL A 665 -7.68 -27.64 -6.41
C VAL A 665 -6.71 -28.75 -6.81
N LEU A 666 -7.22 -29.91 -7.22
CA LEU A 666 -6.46 -31.06 -7.68
C LEU A 666 -5.97 -30.86 -9.11
N PHE A 667 -4.70 -31.19 -9.37
CA PHE A 667 -4.06 -31.09 -10.69
C PHE A 667 -3.12 -32.27 -10.97
N ASP A 668 -2.61 -32.34 -12.21
CA ASP A 668 -1.75 -33.40 -12.75
C ASP A 668 -2.44 -34.77 -12.99
N PHE A 669 -3.34 -34.79 -13.98
CA PHE A 669 -4.15 -35.95 -14.34
C PHE A 669 -3.41 -36.92 -15.30
N SER A 670 -2.07 -36.86 -15.32
CA SER A 670 -1.19 -37.52 -16.29
C SER A 670 -1.12 -39.06 -16.19
N LEU A 671 -1.63 -39.66 -15.11
CA LEU A 671 -1.71 -41.12 -14.92
C LEU A 671 -3.14 -41.69 -15.02
N THR A 672 -4.14 -40.87 -15.34
CA THR A 672 -5.56 -41.28 -15.37
C THR A 672 -5.87 -42.42 -16.33
N ARG A 673 -5.17 -42.46 -17.46
CA ARG A 673 -5.32 -43.48 -18.53
C ARG A 673 -4.30 -44.61 -18.49
N GLU A 674 -3.43 -44.64 -17.49
CA GLU A 674 -2.43 -45.69 -17.36
C GLU A 674 -3.12 -47.08 -17.22
N PRO A 675 -2.60 -48.17 -17.80
CA PRO A 675 -3.22 -49.49 -17.67
C PRO A 675 -3.39 -49.92 -16.20
N PRO A 676 -4.55 -50.47 -15.76
CA PRO A 676 -4.73 -50.93 -14.37
C PRO A 676 -3.72 -51.99 -13.92
N GLU A 677 -3.10 -52.71 -14.85
CA GLU A 677 -2.08 -53.72 -14.60
C GLU A 677 -0.74 -53.09 -14.18
N HIS A 678 -0.50 -51.80 -14.47
CA HIS A 678 0.71 -51.08 -14.09
C HIS A 678 0.61 -50.55 -12.64
N ILE A 679 0.54 -51.48 -11.69
CA ILE A 679 0.34 -51.22 -10.25
C ILE A 679 1.43 -50.36 -9.57
N HIS A 680 2.57 -50.15 -10.24
CA HIS A 680 3.67 -49.31 -9.77
C HIS A 680 3.67 -47.89 -10.36
N ALA A 681 2.68 -47.55 -11.20
CA ALA A 681 2.56 -46.22 -11.77
C ALA A 681 1.84 -45.25 -10.81
N GLY A 682 2.62 -44.34 -10.21
CA GLY A 682 2.21 -43.33 -9.24
C GLY A 682 3.34 -43.05 -8.25
N THR A 683 3.14 -42.09 -7.35
CA THR A 683 4.18 -41.71 -6.37
C THR A 683 4.16 -42.62 -5.15
N GLN A 684 5.26 -43.32 -4.88
CA GLN A 684 5.49 -43.92 -3.55
C GLN A 684 5.75 -42.79 -2.53
N PRO A 685 5.15 -42.81 -1.32
CA PRO A 685 4.46 -43.93 -0.68
C PRO A 685 2.91 -43.84 -0.71
N TYR A 686 2.31 -43.04 -1.60
CA TYR A 686 0.85 -42.90 -1.72
C TYR A 686 0.19 -44.07 -2.45
N LEU A 687 0.95 -44.80 -3.27
CA LEU A 687 0.53 -46.08 -3.85
C LEU A 687 0.25 -47.13 -2.76
N ASP A 688 -0.88 -47.83 -2.90
CA ASP A 688 -1.30 -48.94 -2.02
C ASP A 688 -0.27 -50.09 -2.06
N PRO A 689 0.56 -50.28 -1.00
CA PRO A 689 1.69 -51.21 -1.04
C PRO A 689 1.23 -52.68 -1.04
N PHE A 690 -0.06 -52.93 -0.85
CA PHE A 690 -0.67 -54.27 -0.81
C PHE A 690 -1.27 -54.69 -2.17
N LEU A 691 -1.02 -53.92 -3.24
CA LEU A 691 -1.30 -54.32 -4.63
C LEU A 691 -0.32 -55.40 -5.13
N GLY A 692 -0.73 -56.16 -6.14
CA GLY A 692 0.08 -57.22 -6.77
C GLY A 692 0.10 -58.54 -5.99
N GLY A 693 -0.27 -58.53 -4.71
CA GLY A 693 -0.48 -59.72 -3.89
C GLY A 693 -1.88 -60.32 -4.04
N GLY A 694 -1.97 -61.64 -4.18
CA GLY A 694 -3.21 -62.41 -4.01
C GLY A 694 -4.36 -61.98 -4.91
N ARG A 695 -5.42 -61.40 -4.31
CA ARG A 695 -6.70 -61.11 -4.99
C ARG A 695 -6.77 -59.75 -5.71
N ARG A 696 -5.75 -58.88 -5.57
CA ARG A 696 -5.73 -57.52 -6.17
C ARG A 696 -4.54 -57.32 -7.11
N PRO A 697 -4.56 -57.93 -8.32
CA PRO A 697 -3.46 -57.85 -9.29
C PRO A 697 -3.47 -56.56 -10.13
N ARG A 698 -4.44 -55.66 -9.92
CA ARG A 698 -4.63 -54.42 -10.70
C ARG A 698 -4.98 -53.28 -9.76
N TYR A 699 -4.65 -52.06 -10.19
CA TYR A 699 -5.05 -50.83 -9.53
C TYR A 699 -6.58 -50.69 -9.56
N ASP A 700 -7.20 -50.41 -8.42
CA ASP A 700 -8.66 -50.40 -8.23
C ASP A 700 -9.12 -49.19 -7.38
N ARG A 701 -10.44 -49.05 -7.19
CA ARG A 701 -11.02 -47.98 -6.37
C ARG A 701 -10.57 -48.01 -4.89
N ALA A 702 -10.13 -49.16 -4.38
CA ALA A 702 -9.62 -49.27 -3.00
C ALA A 702 -8.16 -48.80 -2.87
N ALA A 703 -7.38 -48.84 -3.95
CA ALA A 703 -6.06 -48.20 -4.04
C ALA A 703 -6.19 -46.67 -4.15
N GLU A 704 -7.16 -46.17 -4.92
CA GLU A 704 -7.43 -44.73 -5.00
C GLU A 704 -7.83 -44.15 -3.63
N ARG A 705 -8.74 -44.84 -2.90
CA ARG A 705 -9.10 -44.47 -1.52
C ARG A 705 -7.92 -44.54 -0.55
N PHE A 706 -6.95 -45.43 -0.78
CA PHE A 706 -5.72 -45.47 0.02
C PHE A 706 -4.87 -44.22 -0.21
N ALA A 707 -4.62 -43.80 -1.46
CA ALA A 707 -3.87 -42.58 -1.77
C ALA A 707 -4.52 -41.31 -1.17
N ILE A 708 -5.86 -41.20 -1.26
CA ILE A 708 -6.63 -40.15 -0.58
C ILE A 708 -6.40 -40.20 0.93
N THR A 709 -6.46 -41.38 1.54
CA THR A 709 -6.28 -41.54 2.99
C THR A 709 -4.86 -41.19 3.45
N VAL A 710 -3.82 -41.60 2.71
CA VAL A 710 -2.43 -41.22 2.99
C VAL A 710 -2.27 -39.70 2.93
N THR A 711 -2.90 -39.05 1.94
CA THR A 711 -2.92 -37.58 1.83
C THR A 711 -3.60 -36.92 3.03
N LEU A 712 -4.77 -37.42 3.45
CA LEU A 712 -5.47 -36.93 4.66
C LEU A 712 -4.65 -37.15 5.95
N TYR A 713 -3.88 -38.23 6.03
CA TYR A 713 -2.98 -38.51 7.16
C TYR A 713 -1.80 -37.53 7.22
N GLU A 714 -1.17 -37.24 6.08
CA GLU A 714 -0.07 -36.28 6.00
C GLU A 714 -0.54 -34.84 6.24
N MET A 715 -1.76 -34.50 5.83
CA MET A 715 -2.43 -33.25 6.21
C MET A 715 -2.65 -33.11 7.73
N ALA A 716 -3.00 -34.22 8.40
CA ALA A 716 -3.31 -34.24 9.83
C ALA A 716 -2.05 -34.23 10.72
N THR A 717 -0.99 -34.92 10.30
CA THR A 717 0.21 -35.16 11.13
C THR A 717 1.47 -34.42 10.66
N GLY A 718 1.50 -33.95 9.40
CA GLY A 718 2.72 -33.47 8.74
C GLY A 718 3.71 -34.58 8.34
N THR A 719 3.33 -35.86 8.52
CA THR A 719 4.18 -37.04 8.26
C THR A 719 3.40 -38.12 7.52
N ARG A 720 4.10 -39.10 6.94
CA ARG A 720 3.46 -40.19 6.19
C ARG A 720 3.24 -41.40 7.09
N PRO A 721 2.18 -42.20 6.87
CA PRO A 721 1.89 -43.36 7.70
C PRO A 721 2.98 -44.43 7.52
N VAL A 722 3.28 -45.14 8.60
CA VAL A 722 4.25 -46.24 8.64
C VAL A 722 3.58 -47.51 9.16
N TRP A 723 4.10 -48.67 8.74
CA TRP A 723 3.66 -50.00 9.20
C TRP A 723 4.80 -50.65 9.98
N GLY A 724 4.49 -51.28 11.12
CA GLY A 724 5.51 -51.84 12.01
C GLY A 724 6.49 -50.77 12.52
N SER A 725 7.79 -51.02 12.38
CA SER A 725 8.86 -50.07 12.71
C SER A 725 9.17 -49.04 11.61
N GLY A 726 8.66 -49.24 10.39
CA GLY A 726 8.99 -48.42 9.21
C GLY A 726 10.26 -48.85 8.45
N ASP A 727 11.04 -49.81 8.95
CA ASP A 727 12.30 -50.26 8.32
C ASP A 727 12.10 -51.20 7.11
N ALA A 728 10.90 -51.75 6.96
CA ALA A 728 10.56 -52.75 5.94
C ALA A 728 9.41 -52.28 5.05
N HIS A 729 9.40 -52.75 3.79
CA HIS A 729 8.28 -52.47 2.87
C HIS A 729 6.97 -53.08 3.45
N PRO A 730 5.86 -52.33 3.55
CA PRO A 730 4.66 -52.77 4.27
C PRO A 730 4.11 -54.14 3.82
N ALA A 731 4.21 -54.47 2.54
CA ALA A 731 3.80 -55.77 2.01
C ALA A 731 4.52 -56.98 2.66
N ALA A 732 5.77 -56.80 3.09
CA ALA A 732 6.66 -57.87 3.56
C ALA A 732 6.57 -58.17 5.07
N ILE A 733 5.81 -57.36 5.82
CA ILE A 733 5.53 -57.51 7.25
C ILE A 733 4.03 -57.69 7.46
N ASP A 734 3.60 -58.33 8.56
CA ASP A 734 2.18 -58.56 8.86
C ASP A 734 1.56 -57.53 9.83
N ASP A 735 2.35 -56.55 10.25
CA ASP A 735 1.91 -55.42 11.07
C ASP A 735 0.86 -54.55 10.35
N GLU A 736 -0.08 -54.00 11.13
CA GLU A 736 -1.00 -52.94 10.69
C GLU A 736 -0.32 -51.56 10.79
N VAL A 737 -1.02 -50.51 10.38
CA VAL A 737 -0.52 -49.12 10.45
C VAL A 737 -0.23 -48.69 11.89
N THR A 738 0.95 -48.09 12.12
CA THR A 738 1.37 -47.57 13.41
C THR A 738 0.80 -46.15 13.59
N LEU A 739 -0.06 -45.97 14.60
CA LEU A 739 -0.75 -44.72 14.91
C LEU A 739 -0.37 -44.27 16.32
N VAL A 740 0.26 -43.10 16.43
CA VAL A 740 0.69 -42.51 17.71
C VAL A 740 -0.27 -41.38 18.07
N ASP A 741 -0.80 -41.41 19.29
CA ASP A 741 -1.79 -40.45 19.79
C ASP A 741 -1.29 -38.99 19.73
N SER A 742 -0.07 -38.76 20.19
CA SER A 742 0.59 -37.45 20.19
C SER A 742 0.91 -36.88 18.80
N SER A 743 0.67 -37.63 17.71
CA SER A 743 0.77 -37.12 16.34
C SER A 743 -0.47 -36.33 15.89
N PHE A 744 -1.57 -36.40 16.65
CA PHE A 744 -2.82 -35.71 16.36
C PHE A 744 -3.12 -34.61 17.40
N GLU A 745 -4.01 -33.68 17.06
CA GLU A 745 -4.54 -32.74 18.04
C GLU A 745 -5.40 -33.49 19.07
N PRO A 746 -5.18 -33.33 20.41
CA PRO A 746 -5.81 -34.17 21.43
C PRO A 746 -7.33 -34.26 21.36
N ALA A 747 -7.99 -33.18 20.95
CA ALA A 747 -9.45 -33.11 20.83
C ALA A 747 -10.06 -33.98 19.71
N VAL A 748 -9.25 -34.48 18.78
CA VAL A 748 -9.68 -35.38 17.68
C VAL A 748 -8.89 -36.68 17.63
N ALA A 749 -7.90 -36.89 18.50
CA ALA A 749 -6.95 -38.00 18.40
C ALA A 749 -7.62 -39.38 18.35
N ASP A 750 -8.48 -39.73 19.31
CA ASP A 750 -9.24 -40.99 19.30
C ASP A 750 -10.04 -41.23 18.00
N SER A 751 -10.70 -40.18 17.51
CA SER A 751 -11.51 -40.21 16.28
C SER A 751 -10.64 -40.37 15.04
N MET A 752 -9.51 -39.66 14.96
CA MET A 752 -8.52 -39.76 13.88
C MET A 752 -7.86 -41.15 13.87
N ILE A 753 -7.44 -41.65 15.03
CA ILE A 753 -6.87 -43.00 15.19
C ILE A 753 -7.88 -44.06 14.72
N THR A 754 -9.15 -43.93 15.12
CA THR A 754 -10.22 -44.85 14.71
C THR A 754 -10.46 -44.81 13.19
N PHE A 755 -10.51 -43.61 12.61
CA PHE A 755 -10.66 -43.39 11.18
C PHE A 755 -9.48 -43.98 10.38
N PHE A 756 -8.25 -43.58 10.69
CA PHE A 756 -7.05 -44.01 9.96
C PHE A 756 -6.77 -45.50 10.14
N ARG A 757 -7.04 -46.10 11.30
CA ARG A 757 -6.91 -47.55 11.51
C ARG A 757 -7.80 -48.35 10.57
N LYS A 758 -9.03 -47.87 10.30
CA LYS A 758 -9.92 -48.50 9.32
C LYS A 758 -9.48 -48.18 7.89
N ALA A 759 -9.19 -46.92 7.59
CA ALA A 759 -8.91 -46.47 6.21
C ALA A 759 -7.57 -46.99 5.64
N LEU A 760 -6.55 -47.17 6.49
CA LEU A 760 -5.21 -47.66 6.12
C LEU A 760 -4.97 -49.14 6.46
N ALA A 761 -6.03 -49.91 6.77
CA ALA A 761 -5.91 -51.34 7.06
C ALA A 761 -5.21 -52.12 5.93
N ARG A 762 -4.35 -53.09 6.29
CA ARG A 762 -3.61 -53.96 5.35
C ARG A 762 -4.56 -54.66 4.38
N ASP A 763 -5.63 -55.25 4.90
CA ASP A 763 -6.70 -55.85 4.10
C ASP A 763 -7.65 -54.78 3.57
N ALA A 764 -7.67 -54.60 2.24
CA ALA A 764 -8.58 -53.68 1.55
C ALA A 764 -10.07 -53.96 1.83
N GLY A 765 -10.45 -55.20 2.16
CA GLY A 765 -11.81 -55.57 2.55
C GLY A 765 -12.23 -55.07 3.94
N ARG A 766 -11.30 -54.60 4.77
CA ARG A 766 -11.56 -53.97 6.08
C ARG A 766 -11.66 -52.45 6.00
N ARG A 767 -11.24 -51.84 4.88
CA ARG A 767 -11.31 -50.39 4.63
C ARG A 767 -12.76 -49.95 4.36
N PHE A 768 -12.95 -48.65 4.20
CA PHE A 768 -14.23 -48.08 3.76
C PHE A 768 -14.63 -48.63 2.37
N GLY A 769 -15.88 -49.07 2.25
CA GLY A 769 -16.40 -49.80 1.09
C GLY A 769 -16.54 -48.94 -0.17
N ASP A 770 -16.87 -47.67 0.03
CA ASP A 770 -16.91 -46.63 -1.00
C ASP A 770 -16.38 -45.28 -0.46
N LEU A 771 -16.42 -44.25 -1.30
CA LEU A 771 -15.92 -42.93 -0.94
C LEU A 771 -16.93 -42.10 -0.11
N ALA A 772 -18.23 -42.37 -0.22
CA ALA A 772 -19.24 -41.68 0.57
C ALA A 772 -19.15 -42.09 2.05
N GLU A 773 -18.91 -43.38 2.33
CA GLU A 773 -18.64 -43.90 3.67
C GLU A 773 -17.36 -43.27 4.27
N LEU A 774 -16.30 -43.15 3.46
CA LEU A 774 -15.06 -42.48 3.85
C LEU A 774 -15.30 -41.00 4.19
N ALA A 775 -16.01 -40.28 3.32
CA ALA A 775 -16.26 -38.85 3.49
C ALA A 775 -17.18 -38.54 4.69
N GLN A 776 -18.21 -39.36 4.91
CA GLN A 776 -19.08 -39.26 6.09
C GLN A 776 -18.29 -39.51 7.38
N ALA A 777 -17.42 -40.52 7.40
CA ALA A 777 -16.58 -40.82 8.55
C ALA A 777 -15.55 -39.72 8.82
N TRP A 778 -14.96 -39.12 7.79
CA TRP A 778 -14.08 -37.96 7.91
C TRP A 778 -14.80 -36.74 8.51
N ALA A 779 -15.97 -36.38 7.98
CA ALA A 779 -16.76 -35.26 8.47
C ALA A 779 -17.16 -35.42 9.94
N ALA A 780 -17.51 -36.65 10.37
CA ALA A 780 -17.91 -36.97 11.73
C ALA A 780 -16.83 -36.64 12.79
N ILE A 781 -15.55 -36.69 12.43
CA ILE A 781 -14.42 -36.38 13.34
C ILE A 781 -14.53 -34.94 13.89
N PHE A 782 -14.97 -34.00 13.06
CA PHE A 782 -14.98 -32.57 13.39
C PHE A 782 -16.26 -32.12 14.10
N VAL A 783 -17.34 -32.90 14.06
CA VAL A 783 -18.64 -32.54 14.69
C VAL A 783 -18.51 -32.36 16.21
N ALA A 784 -17.70 -33.20 16.87
CA ALA A 784 -17.47 -33.09 18.30
C ALA A 784 -16.64 -31.85 18.70
N THR A 785 -15.83 -31.31 17.79
CA THR A 785 -14.93 -30.17 18.04
C THR A 785 -15.65 -28.83 18.18
N GLU A 786 -16.94 -28.77 17.81
CA GLU A 786 -17.76 -27.54 17.86
C GLU A 786 -18.32 -27.25 19.26
N ARG A 787 -18.14 -28.16 20.23
CA ARG A 787 -18.61 -27.96 21.60
C ARG A 787 -17.69 -26.98 22.34
N THR A 788 -18.24 -25.83 22.70
CA THR A 788 -17.61 -24.76 23.48
C THR A 788 -18.56 -24.30 24.58
N THR A 789 -18.05 -23.71 25.67
CA THR A 789 -18.89 -23.02 26.66
C THR A 789 -19.28 -21.61 26.23
N TYR A 790 -18.72 -21.11 25.12
CA TYR A 790 -19.04 -19.81 24.53
C TYR A 790 -20.18 -19.95 23.52
N VAL A 791 -21.33 -19.35 23.81
CA VAL A 791 -22.50 -19.37 22.91
C VAL A 791 -22.28 -18.40 21.75
N GLU A 792 -22.69 -18.79 20.54
CA GLU A 792 -22.78 -17.85 19.42
C GLU A 792 -23.92 -16.87 19.67
N GLU A 793 -23.62 -15.56 19.72
CA GLU A 793 -24.64 -14.53 19.58
C GLU A 793 -25.28 -14.64 18.18
N SER A 794 -26.42 -15.31 18.10
CA SER A 794 -27.35 -15.22 16.99
C SER A 794 -27.96 -13.83 16.94
N VAL A 795 -28.25 -13.33 15.74
CA VAL A 795 -28.89 -12.02 15.53
C VAL A 795 -30.39 -12.04 15.88
N ASP A 796 -30.92 -13.21 16.28
CA ASP A 796 -32.27 -13.38 16.86
C ASP A 796 -32.19 -13.66 18.37
N ASP A 797 -32.99 -12.91 19.13
CA ASP A 797 -32.87 -12.67 20.58
C ASP A 797 -33.57 -13.72 21.46
N THR A 798 -33.46 -15.02 21.12
CA THR A 798 -34.32 -16.07 21.71
C THR A 798 -33.66 -17.42 22.07
N VAL A 799 -32.42 -17.46 22.56
CA VAL A 799 -31.94 -18.62 23.38
C VAL A 799 -31.06 -18.16 24.56
N VAL A 800 -31.66 -18.01 25.76
CA VAL A 800 -30.89 -17.84 27.00
C VAL A 800 -30.73 -19.21 27.70
N GLY A 801 -29.68 -19.93 27.33
CA GLY A 801 -29.19 -21.09 28.09
C GLY A 801 -28.18 -20.66 29.17
N PRO A 802 -28.04 -21.38 30.30
CA PRO A 802 -27.09 -21.03 31.35
C PRO A 802 -25.65 -21.24 30.88
N VAL A 803 -24.94 -20.16 30.57
CA VAL A 803 -23.51 -20.18 30.27
C VAL A 803 -22.74 -20.58 31.52
N ARG A 804 -22.16 -21.79 31.50
CA ARG A 804 -21.22 -22.24 32.54
C ARG A 804 -19.91 -21.47 32.37
N ARG A 805 -19.82 -20.29 32.98
CA ARG A 805 -18.54 -19.57 33.13
C ARG A 805 -17.54 -20.49 33.83
N VAL A 806 -16.41 -20.73 33.19
CA VAL A 806 -15.23 -21.29 33.83
C VAL A 806 -14.52 -20.13 34.53
N ASP A 807 -14.23 -20.26 35.82
CA ASP A 807 -13.39 -19.30 36.54
C ASP A 807 -11.94 -19.46 36.05
N VAL A 808 -11.50 -18.56 35.18
CA VAL A 808 -10.15 -18.58 34.59
C VAL A 808 -9.24 -17.57 35.28
N THR A 809 -7.97 -17.94 35.41
CA THR A 809 -6.86 -17.10 35.87
C THR A 809 -5.89 -16.82 34.71
N GLN A 810 -4.95 -15.89 34.87
CA GLN A 810 -3.92 -15.67 33.84
C GLN A 810 -3.06 -16.93 33.57
N THR A 811 -2.89 -17.80 34.57
CA THR A 811 -2.16 -19.06 34.48
C THR A 811 -2.99 -20.25 34.01
N THR A 812 -4.30 -20.07 33.76
CA THR A 812 -5.17 -21.17 33.31
C THR A 812 -4.75 -21.62 31.89
N PRO A 813 -4.50 -22.93 31.66
CA PRO A 813 -4.23 -23.47 30.33
C PRO A 813 -5.43 -23.27 29.39
N LEU A 814 -5.17 -23.03 28.10
CA LEU A 814 -6.25 -22.88 27.10
C LEU A 814 -7.08 -24.16 26.90
N SER A 815 -6.55 -25.33 27.23
CA SER A 815 -7.30 -26.59 27.26
C SER A 815 -8.42 -26.60 28.32
N GLU A 816 -8.27 -25.79 29.37
CA GLU A 816 -9.22 -25.67 30.48
C GLU A 816 -10.08 -24.39 30.39
N SER A 817 -9.81 -23.50 29.45
CA SER A 817 -10.43 -22.17 29.37
C SER A 817 -11.84 -22.15 28.76
N GLY A 818 -12.44 -23.31 28.48
CA GLY A 818 -13.78 -23.45 27.90
C GLY A 818 -13.91 -23.15 26.40
N LEU A 819 -12.79 -22.88 25.72
CA LEU A 819 -12.73 -22.69 24.26
C LEU A 819 -13.00 -23.99 23.50
N SER A 820 -13.53 -23.89 22.28
CA SER A 820 -13.56 -24.99 21.30
C SER A 820 -12.15 -25.46 20.96
N ALA A 821 -12.03 -26.73 20.55
CA ALA A 821 -10.75 -27.27 20.08
C ALA A 821 -10.18 -26.51 18.86
N ARG A 822 -11.06 -25.93 18.02
CA ARG A 822 -10.66 -25.10 16.88
C ARG A 822 -10.01 -23.80 17.35
N ALA A 823 -10.59 -23.13 18.36
CA ALA A 823 -10.02 -21.91 18.92
C ALA A 823 -8.71 -22.19 19.70
N GLN A 824 -8.62 -23.32 20.40
CA GLN A 824 -7.37 -23.77 21.02
C GLN A 824 -6.26 -24.01 19.96
N SER A 825 -6.56 -24.75 18.88
CA SER A 825 -5.65 -24.97 17.74
C SER A 825 -5.21 -23.66 17.07
N ALA A 826 -6.12 -22.67 16.96
CA ALA A 826 -5.81 -21.35 16.44
C ALA A 826 -4.87 -20.53 17.34
N PHE A 827 -5.02 -20.61 18.67
CA PHE A 827 -4.08 -19.98 19.61
C PHE A 827 -2.73 -20.68 19.64
N ALA A 828 -2.68 -22.00 19.47
CA ALA A 828 -1.42 -22.76 19.40
C ALA A 828 -0.50 -22.28 18.25
N GLN A 829 -1.07 -21.89 17.09
CA GLN A 829 -0.29 -21.27 16.00
C GLN A 829 0.35 -19.93 16.38
N LEU A 830 -0.17 -19.22 17.38
CA LEU A 830 0.42 -18.00 17.90
C LEU A 830 1.44 -18.27 19.02
N GLN A 831 1.77 -19.53 19.29
CA GLN A 831 2.59 -20.00 20.43
C GLN A 831 1.99 -19.60 21.78
N VAL A 832 0.66 -19.62 21.88
CA VAL A 832 -0.09 -19.28 23.09
C VAL A 832 -0.64 -20.55 23.73
N THR A 833 -0.38 -20.72 25.03
CA THR A 833 -0.77 -21.90 25.81
C THR A 833 -1.64 -21.57 27.02
N THR A 834 -1.60 -20.33 27.51
CA THR A 834 -2.36 -19.84 28.68
C THR A 834 -3.23 -18.63 28.36
N VAL A 835 -4.22 -18.38 29.22
CA VAL A 835 -5.10 -17.19 29.15
C VAL A 835 -4.32 -15.87 29.23
N GLY A 836 -3.27 -15.79 30.06
CA GLY A 836 -2.44 -14.58 30.22
C GLY A 836 -1.62 -14.25 28.97
N GLU A 837 -1.04 -15.27 28.33
CA GLU A 837 -0.39 -15.12 27.02
C GLU A 837 -1.41 -14.67 25.96
N ALA A 838 -2.59 -15.29 25.92
CA ALA A 838 -3.64 -14.95 24.95
C ALA A 838 -4.08 -13.49 25.07
N LEU A 839 -4.24 -12.99 26.31
CA LEU A 839 -4.59 -11.61 26.60
C LEU A 839 -3.56 -10.59 26.10
N SER A 840 -2.29 -10.99 26.10
CA SER A 840 -1.14 -10.20 25.65
C SER A 840 -1.00 -10.15 24.12
N VAL A 841 -1.75 -10.98 23.38
CA VAL A 841 -1.76 -10.95 21.91
C VAL A 841 -2.48 -9.68 21.41
N PRO A 842 -1.84 -8.85 20.55
CA PRO A 842 -2.48 -7.73 19.88
C PRO A 842 -3.69 -8.18 19.03
N ALA A 843 -4.78 -7.41 19.07
CA ALA A 843 -6.06 -7.81 18.45
C ALA A 843 -5.98 -8.04 16.92
N ASN A 844 -5.06 -7.36 16.23
CA ASN A 844 -4.79 -7.61 14.82
C ASN A 844 -4.23 -9.03 14.58
N ARG A 845 -3.29 -9.52 15.41
CA ARG A 845 -2.75 -10.88 15.26
C ARG A 845 -3.83 -11.96 15.41
N VAL A 846 -4.85 -11.74 16.24
CA VAL A 846 -6.02 -12.64 16.38
C VAL A 846 -6.91 -12.61 15.14
N ASN A 847 -7.10 -11.44 14.52
CA ASN A 847 -7.87 -11.32 13.27
C ASN A 847 -7.15 -11.95 12.07
N PHE A 848 -5.81 -11.91 12.06
CA PHE A 848 -4.97 -12.37 10.94
C PHE A 848 -4.32 -13.75 11.14
N VAL A 849 -4.77 -14.57 12.11
CA VAL A 849 -4.30 -15.98 12.20
C VAL A 849 -4.60 -16.71 10.88
N PRO A 850 -3.58 -17.22 10.16
CA PRO A 850 -3.76 -17.85 8.86
C PRO A 850 -4.60 -19.12 8.95
N GLY A 851 -5.53 -19.32 8.01
CA GLY A 851 -6.31 -20.56 7.91
C GLY A 851 -7.41 -20.76 8.97
N VAL A 852 -7.62 -19.81 9.88
CA VAL A 852 -8.66 -19.89 10.91
C VAL A 852 -9.96 -19.25 10.41
N GLY A 853 -11.09 -19.93 10.61
CA GLY A 853 -12.42 -19.48 10.17
C GLY A 853 -12.97 -18.30 10.98
N GLU A 854 -13.87 -17.51 10.38
CA GLU A 854 -14.45 -16.33 11.03
C GLU A 854 -15.29 -16.67 12.29
N ARG A 855 -15.89 -17.88 12.33
CA ARG A 855 -16.57 -18.45 13.50
C ARG A 855 -15.58 -18.59 14.66
N THR A 856 -14.49 -19.31 14.43
CA THR A 856 -13.38 -19.51 15.38
C THR A 856 -12.76 -18.17 15.82
N LYS A 857 -12.52 -17.23 14.89
CA LYS A 857 -12.05 -15.86 15.23
C LYS A 857 -13.06 -15.07 16.06
N ARG A 858 -14.37 -15.26 15.87
CA ARG A 858 -15.41 -14.63 16.71
C ARG A 858 -15.38 -15.19 18.12
N GLU A 859 -15.25 -16.50 18.28
CA GLU A 859 -15.06 -17.15 19.58
C GLU A 859 -13.79 -16.65 20.29
N MET A 860 -12.64 -16.66 19.63
CA MET A 860 -11.37 -16.14 20.19
C MET A 860 -11.50 -14.69 20.65
N ARG A 861 -12.14 -13.82 19.86
CA ARG A 861 -12.41 -12.43 20.24
C ARG A 861 -13.37 -12.32 21.42
N GLN A 862 -14.39 -13.16 21.50
CA GLN A 862 -15.34 -13.17 22.62
C GLN A 862 -14.65 -13.61 23.92
N ALA A 863 -13.92 -14.72 23.88
CA ALA A 863 -13.14 -15.22 25.01
C ALA A 863 -12.15 -14.16 25.51
N LEU A 864 -11.38 -13.52 24.62
CA LEU A 864 -10.47 -12.43 25.00
C LEU A 864 -11.19 -11.21 25.61
N ARG A 865 -12.39 -10.84 25.13
CA ARG A 865 -13.20 -9.79 25.76
C ARG A 865 -13.64 -10.18 27.17
N ASP A 866 -14.14 -11.39 27.34
CA ASP A 866 -14.65 -11.88 28.62
C ASP A 866 -13.53 -12.07 29.64
N TRP A 867 -12.37 -12.59 29.23
CA TRP A 867 -11.18 -12.70 30.09
C TRP A 867 -10.62 -11.34 30.47
N ARG A 868 -10.57 -10.36 29.56
CA ARG A 868 -10.21 -8.97 29.92
C ARG A 868 -11.17 -8.41 30.96
N ARG A 869 -12.48 -8.61 30.80
CA ARG A 869 -13.48 -8.13 31.75
C ARG A 869 -13.37 -8.82 33.12
N ALA A 870 -13.16 -10.13 33.15
CA ALA A 870 -13.03 -10.90 34.38
C ALA A 870 -11.74 -10.57 35.16
N LEU A 871 -10.61 -10.47 34.46
CA LEU A 871 -9.29 -10.30 35.07
C LEU A 871 -8.88 -8.83 35.29
N ALA A 872 -9.63 -7.86 34.76
CA ALA A 872 -9.45 -6.42 35.04
C ALA A 872 -10.05 -5.95 36.38
N SER A 873 -10.48 -6.86 37.27
CA SER A 873 -11.02 -6.52 38.60
C SER A 873 -10.05 -6.84 39.73
N PRO A 874 -9.18 -5.90 40.15
CA PRO A 874 -8.56 -5.92 41.47
C PRO A 874 -9.37 -5.09 42.49
N ALA A 875 -9.65 -5.70 43.65
CA ALA A 875 -9.99 -5.04 44.92
C ALA A 875 -11.18 -4.03 44.96
N ALA A 876 -12.41 -4.56 44.94
CA ALA A 876 -13.59 -3.87 45.47
C ALA A 876 -14.41 -4.76 46.44
N ALA A 877 -13.69 -5.44 47.35
CA ALA A 877 -14.28 -6.25 48.43
C ALA A 877 -13.74 -5.80 49.81
N GLY A 878 -13.84 -4.51 50.09
CA GLY A 878 -13.83 -4.03 51.47
C GLY A 878 -15.16 -4.43 52.15
N PRO A 879 -15.16 -4.86 53.42
CA PRO A 879 -16.36 -5.36 54.07
C PRO A 879 -17.42 -4.26 54.24
N THR A 880 -18.68 -4.62 54.04
CA THR A 880 -19.84 -3.74 54.13
C THR A 880 -19.90 -3.02 55.48
N PRO A 881 -20.08 -1.69 55.54
CA PRO A 881 -20.21 -0.97 56.80
C PRO A 881 -21.55 -1.34 57.46
N THR A 882 -21.48 -2.13 58.53
CA THR A 882 -22.61 -2.32 59.45
C THR A 882 -22.87 -1.01 60.19
N GLY A 883 -24.15 -0.63 60.28
CA GLY A 883 -24.54 0.70 60.75
C GLY A 883 -24.14 0.97 62.21
N GLN A 884 -23.67 2.19 62.47
CA GLN A 884 -23.48 2.69 63.83
C GLN A 884 -24.82 2.73 64.58
N GLN A 885 -24.99 1.85 65.56
CA GLN A 885 -25.69 2.22 66.79
C GLN A 885 -24.70 2.85 67.77
N ARG A 886 -25.19 3.78 68.59
CA ARG A 886 -24.41 4.63 69.50
C ARG A 886 -23.63 3.82 70.54
N PRO A 887 -22.49 4.34 71.04
CA PRO A 887 -21.72 3.68 72.09
C PRO A 887 -22.43 3.76 73.46
N ARG A 888 -22.21 2.74 74.28
CA ARG A 888 -22.19 2.84 75.74
C ARG A 888 -20.83 2.36 76.24
N ALA A 889 -20.31 3.03 77.25
CA ALA A 889 -18.99 2.79 77.85
C ALA A 889 -18.88 1.35 78.44
N THR A 890 -17.70 0.78 78.66
CA THR A 890 -16.73 1.21 79.68
C THR A 890 -15.38 0.47 79.59
N SER A 891 -14.36 1.06 80.26
CA SER A 891 -13.21 0.43 80.93
C SER A 891 -12.21 -0.47 80.16
N GLU A 892 -10.93 -0.05 80.22
CA GLU A 892 -9.74 -0.85 80.62
C GLU A 892 -9.39 -2.14 79.84
N GLY A 893 -8.13 -2.43 79.48
CA GLY A 893 -6.86 -1.73 79.68
C GLY A 893 -5.67 -2.69 79.46
N PHE A 894 -4.47 -2.14 79.21
CA PHE A 894 -3.14 -2.80 79.24
C PHE A 894 -2.84 -4.01 78.31
N GLY A 895 -1.58 -4.08 77.83
CA GLY A 895 -1.04 -5.27 77.17
C GLY A 895 0.07 -5.00 76.14
N THR A 896 1.26 -4.61 76.60
CA THR A 896 2.47 -4.44 75.77
C THR A 896 3.46 -5.59 75.93
N GLY A 897 4.23 -5.89 74.88
CA GLY A 897 5.36 -6.83 74.89
C GLY A 897 4.97 -8.25 74.46
N ASN A 898 5.90 -9.08 73.96
CA ASN A 898 7.31 -8.82 73.67
C ASN A 898 7.85 -9.90 72.69
N ASP A 899 9.07 -9.69 72.16
CA ASP A 899 10.19 -10.63 71.94
C ASP A 899 9.97 -12.16 72.02
N ALA A 900 10.71 -13.05 71.35
CA ALA A 900 11.68 -13.00 70.24
C ALA A 900 12.12 -14.47 69.93
N ASP A 901 13.05 -14.68 68.98
CA ASP A 901 13.99 -15.82 68.93
C ASP A 901 13.43 -17.25 68.67
N GLU A 902 14.14 -18.24 68.09
CA GLU A 902 15.52 -18.33 67.58
C GLU A 902 15.65 -19.46 66.53
N GLU A 903 16.71 -19.40 65.68
CA GLU A 903 17.48 -20.44 64.95
C GLU A 903 16.86 -21.79 64.46
N GLY A 904 17.32 -22.42 63.35
CA GLY A 904 18.37 -22.06 62.37
C GLY A 904 18.94 -23.30 61.64
N ALA A 905 19.39 -23.16 60.37
CA ALA A 905 20.33 -24.08 59.67
C ALA A 905 20.81 -23.51 58.31
N ALA A 906 22.09 -23.67 57.99
CA ALA A 906 22.79 -23.18 56.77
C ALA A 906 23.02 -24.31 55.72
N PRO A 907 23.82 -24.18 54.63
CA PRO A 907 24.48 -23.03 53.95
C PRO A 907 24.08 -22.93 52.44
N GLY A 908 24.58 -22.07 51.54
CA GLY A 908 25.66 -21.05 51.54
C GLY A 908 26.68 -21.25 50.38
N ARG A 909 27.02 -20.16 49.65
CA ARG A 909 27.96 -19.97 48.48
C ARG A 909 27.24 -19.64 47.15
N GLY A 910 27.72 -18.75 46.27
CA GLY A 910 28.90 -17.87 46.33
C GLY A 910 29.49 -17.50 44.95
N VAL A 911 29.06 -16.35 44.41
CA VAL A 911 29.81 -15.24 43.75
C VAL A 911 31.07 -15.50 42.88
N ASP A 912 31.03 -14.97 41.64
CA ASP A 912 32.07 -14.50 40.67
C ASP A 912 33.46 -15.16 40.50
N ALA A 913 33.82 -15.51 39.23
CA ALA A 913 35.08 -15.10 38.56
C ALA A 913 35.29 -15.63 37.09
N LEU A 914 35.31 -14.71 36.11
CA LEU A 914 36.43 -14.37 35.19
C LEU A 914 37.27 -15.42 34.37
N VAL A 915 37.54 -15.05 33.09
CA VAL A 915 38.69 -15.37 32.15
C VAL A 915 38.52 -16.39 31.00
N MET A 916 39.12 -16.00 29.85
CA MET A 916 39.23 -16.64 28.53
C MET A 916 40.03 -17.96 28.43
N SER A 917 39.69 -18.78 27.42
CA SER A 917 40.60 -19.54 26.50
C SER A 917 39.77 -20.10 25.31
N LEU A 918 40.26 -20.44 24.11
CA LEU A 918 41.53 -20.16 23.38
C LEU A 918 41.27 -20.27 21.83
N MET A 919 42.25 -19.86 21.00
CA MET A 919 42.30 -19.99 19.51
C MET A 919 43.04 -21.30 19.09
N PRO A 920 42.93 -21.88 17.86
CA PRO A 920 43.23 -21.26 16.53
C PRO A 920 42.37 -21.76 15.31
N GLY A 921 42.49 -21.27 14.06
CA GLY A 921 43.23 -20.13 13.47
C GLY A 921 43.48 -20.28 11.95
N SER A 922 43.69 -19.17 11.21
CA SER A 922 44.18 -19.07 9.79
C SER A 922 43.19 -19.59 8.70
N SER A 923 43.06 -19.14 7.44
CA SER A 923 43.56 -18.02 6.57
C SER A 923 42.51 -17.80 5.43
N GLY A 924 42.49 -16.75 4.59
CA GLY A 924 43.25 -15.49 4.49
C GLY A 924 43.48 -15.02 3.02
N ARG A 925 43.23 -13.72 2.71
CA ARG A 925 43.37 -12.99 1.40
C ARG A 925 42.24 -13.25 0.38
N ASN A 926 41.74 -12.25 -0.37
CA ASN A 926 42.49 -11.29 -1.21
C ASN A 926 41.93 -9.85 -1.27
N GLN A 927 42.82 -8.89 -1.61
CA GLN A 927 42.50 -7.55 -2.11
C GLN A 927 42.86 -7.45 -3.61
N ALA A 928 42.07 -6.71 -4.38
CA ALA A 928 42.44 -5.85 -5.52
C ALA A 928 41.13 -5.15 -5.97
N GLN A 929 40.99 -3.83 -6.04
CA GLN A 929 41.59 -2.92 -7.04
C GLN A 929 41.41 -3.41 -8.48
N ILE A 930 40.35 -2.94 -9.15
CA ILE A 930 40.39 -1.81 -10.11
C ILE A 930 39.06 -1.05 -9.97
#